data_AF-A0A8H7QJ50-F1
#
_entry.id   AF-A0A8H7QJ50-F1
#
_cell.length_a   1.000
_cell.length_b   1.000
_cell.length_c   1.000
_cell.angle_alpha   90.00
_cell.angle_beta   90.00
_cell.angle_gamma   90.00
#
_symmetry.space_group_name_H-M   'P 1'
#
loop_
_entity.id
_entity.type
_entity.pdbx_description
1 polymer ?
#
loop_
_entity_poly.entity_id
_entity_poly.type
_entity_poly.pdbx_seq_one_letter_code
_entity_poly.pdbx_strand_id
1 'polypeptide(L)'
;MDSDRSLSGTPGTPGSNMSTSSSLAPGDRIISVKSSIDGIGWDPERRERLEEYVVTVHNITTHAYSLSKYIFLRAIQEDENFDIRRCINRDFFAEVWLKLTRYARGRAGGRTAATRAFIDTYLDDYLEVTGFVPPDFRYGQQASLIEGAKIFTSYSNNVQMRLGSHLRQAVKNYSFGDPIYNNALETLRPVLTSYPVDYRFRGNSIYYDSKARPVEHMRAFYELALSFIDIELPVFNCFPLRRSWTPCYTTIDSKILCQNILGRRWTNRQDKIALWREVINLNSDALKHQENGELQFRGTIQTDGVGVTVLKKRMDRESRYTARFAVVVESIQYISQEIAQETVGRCVTIDPGRRDLLFCVHENSTANNPNKFRFTKQYQDKFEKIKKYRRIREAVKPARVAAAERLLVNYDSLNRDEFEQYLENRSNMTGIIQNHYVNFRTNHRTAHPLHRKLRLSAYIRRQQGNEDLISKLDEQFGVEAVYVMGNWSSPNTRFHEPVRGLGFRRLFQKAGKRVYLIDEFRTSQCCPACERRSLETFRMVDNPRPHRRRANPRVIRHGLLRCTNQNCRAMTNNTNRIVPRLWNRDMAACLNMVDIVRSLRAGNGIPPRFRRGEAPQNQRRRARTQNEQANIRNVRQRRN
;
A
#
# COMPACT_ATOMS: atom_id res chain seq x y z
N MET A 1 8.56 -16.33 65.15
CA MET A 1 7.14 -16.07 65.49
C MET A 1 6.49 -15.43 64.27
N ASP A 2 6.43 -16.15 63.17
CA ASP A 2 5.48 -17.24 62.87
C ASP A 2 4.07 -16.76 62.54
N SER A 3 3.56 -17.40 61.49
CA SER A 3 2.17 -17.57 61.05
C SER A 3 1.54 -16.53 60.11
N ASP A 4 1.69 -16.81 58.81
CA ASP A 4 0.62 -17.17 57.85
C ASP A 4 -0.76 -16.52 57.96
N ARG A 5 -1.20 -15.88 56.84
CA ARG A 5 -2.16 -16.51 55.92
C ARG A 5 -2.32 -15.77 54.58
N SER A 6 -2.30 -16.60 53.55
CA SER A 6 -2.58 -16.39 52.13
C SER A 6 -3.92 -15.72 51.79
N LEU A 7 -3.92 -14.85 50.76
CA LEU A 7 -5.02 -14.76 49.80
C LEU A 7 -4.45 -14.53 48.39
N SER A 8 -4.65 -15.57 47.58
CA SER A 8 -4.38 -15.67 46.14
C SER A 8 -5.28 -14.75 45.32
N GLY A 9 -4.70 -13.96 44.42
CA GLY A 9 -5.42 -13.19 43.40
C GLY A 9 -4.52 -12.88 42.21
N THR A 10 -4.60 -13.71 41.18
CA THR A 10 -3.92 -13.55 39.88
C THR A 10 -4.41 -12.29 39.13
N PRO A 11 -3.54 -11.42 38.61
CA PRO A 11 -3.95 -10.38 37.67
C PRO A 11 -4.04 -10.96 36.25
N GLY A 12 -5.26 -11.25 35.81
CA GLY A 12 -5.57 -11.61 34.42
C GLY A 12 -5.20 -10.45 33.48
N THR A 13 -4.30 -10.73 32.53
CA THR A 13 -3.92 -9.79 31.47
C THR A 13 -4.74 -10.14 30.21
N PRO A 14 -5.54 -9.23 29.62
CA PRO A 14 -6.24 -9.54 28.39
C PRO A 14 -5.29 -9.37 27.19
N GLY A 15 -4.78 -10.49 26.68
CA GLY A 15 -4.07 -10.57 25.41
C GLY A 15 -5.04 -10.54 24.23
N SER A 16 -5.18 -9.39 23.56
CA SER A 16 -5.97 -9.26 22.33
C SER A 16 -5.18 -9.80 21.11
N ASN A 17 -5.47 -11.04 20.71
CA ASN A 17 -4.95 -11.61 19.46
C ASN A 17 -5.92 -11.29 18.30
N MET A 18 -5.50 -10.38 17.40
CA MET A 18 -6.32 -9.99 16.24
C MET A 18 -5.92 -10.72 14.96
N SER A 19 -6.86 -11.50 14.45
CA SER A 19 -6.80 -12.23 13.19
C SER A 19 -7.03 -11.31 11.99
N THR A 20 -6.21 -11.40 10.94
CA THR A 20 -6.46 -10.70 9.66
C THR A 20 -6.98 -11.69 8.62
N SER A 21 -8.22 -11.53 8.17
CA SER A 21 -8.81 -12.27 7.04
C SER A 21 -8.64 -11.46 5.75
N SER A 22 -8.01 -12.05 4.74
CA SER A 22 -8.05 -11.57 3.35
C SER A 22 -8.92 -12.53 2.55
N SER A 23 -9.89 -12.01 1.79
CA SER A 23 -10.89 -12.79 1.05
C SER A 23 -10.23 -13.75 0.05
N LEU A 24 -10.28 -15.04 0.40
CA LEU A 24 -10.06 -16.18 -0.47
C LEU A 24 -11.38 -16.96 -0.55
N ALA A 25 -11.53 -17.81 -1.56
CA ALA A 25 -12.73 -18.64 -1.75
C ALA A 25 -13.10 -19.36 -0.42
N PRO A 26 -14.39 -19.66 -0.17
CA PRO A 26 -14.89 -20.09 1.16
C PRO A 26 -14.15 -21.26 1.83
N GLY A 27 -13.37 -22.07 1.09
CA GLY A 27 -12.53 -23.16 1.63
C GLY A 27 -11.05 -22.82 1.92
N ASP A 28 -10.54 -21.67 1.50
CA ASP A 28 -9.10 -21.31 1.50
C ASP A 28 -8.78 -20.14 2.45
N ARG A 29 -9.52 -20.00 3.54
CA ARG A 29 -9.31 -18.88 4.49
C ARG A 29 -7.94 -19.02 5.18
N ILE A 30 -7.02 -18.11 4.85
CA ILE A 30 -5.73 -17.93 5.52
C ILE A 30 -5.85 -16.76 6.49
N ILE A 31 -5.48 -16.97 7.75
CA ILE A 31 -5.38 -15.92 8.76
C ILE A 31 -3.91 -15.66 9.06
N SER A 32 -3.55 -14.38 9.12
CA SER A 32 -2.25 -13.95 9.63
C SER A 32 -2.39 -13.40 11.04
N VAL A 33 -1.54 -13.89 11.96
CA VAL A 33 -1.47 -13.44 13.36
C VAL A 33 -0.08 -12.89 13.62
N LYS A 34 0.02 -11.65 14.12
CA LYS A 34 1.29 -10.97 14.37
C LYS A 34 1.71 -11.14 15.84
N SER A 35 2.98 -11.47 16.07
CA SER A 35 3.58 -11.54 17.42
C SER A 35 5.06 -11.11 17.38
N SER A 36 5.76 -11.24 18.50
CA SER A 36 7.23 -11.23 18.56
C SER A 36 7.79 -12.66 18.51
N ILE A 37 9.08 -12.80 18.19
CA ILE A 37 9.81 -14.07 18.29
C ILE A 37 9.78 -14.61 19.73
N ASP A 38 9.95 -13.75 20.73
CA ASP A 38 9.81 -14.15 22.14
C ASP A 38 8.37 -14.58 22.46
N GLY A 39 7.37 -13.91 21.86
CA GLY A 39 5.94 -14.18 22.10
C GLY A 39 5.45 -15.50 21.53
N ILE A 40 6.21 -16.15 20.65
CA ILE A 40 5.96 -17.52 20.20
C ILE A 40 6.85 -18.55 20.92
N GLY A 41 7.62 -18.13 21.92
CA GLY A 41 8.54 -18.98 22.66
C GLY A 41 9.62 -19.59 21.76
N TRP A 42 10.22 -18.78 20.88
CA TRP A 42 11.32 -19.26 20.04
C TRP A 42 12.50 -19.73 20.89
N ASP A 43 13.03 -20.91 20.57
CA ASP A 43 14.16 -21.52 21.28
C ASP A 43 15.39 -20.58 21.29
N PRO A 44 15.85 -20.14 22.48
CA PRO A 44 17.02 -19.27 22.61
C PRO A 44 18.28 -19.82 21.94
N GLU A 45 18.51 -21.14 21.97
CA GLU A 45 19.71 -21.76 21.37
C GLU A 45 19.73 -21.64 19.84
N ARG A 46 18.55 -21.54 19.21
CA ARG A 46 18.39 -21.43 17.75
C ARG A 46 18.29 -19.98 17.27
N ARG A 47 18.36 -19.01 18.18
CA ARG A 47 18.07 -17.60 17.89
C ARG A 47 19.12 -16.95 16.99
N GLU A 48 20.40 -17.20 17.25
CA GLU A 48 21.50 -16.68 16.43
C GLU A 48 21.36 -17.17 14.98
N ARG A 49 21.09 -18.46 14.80
CA ARG A 49 20.89 -19.06 13.48
C ARG A 49 19.69 -18.47 12.73
N LEU A 50 18.61 -18.15 13.44
CA LEU A 50 17.47 -17.43 12.88
C LEU A 50 17.88 -16.02 12.42
N GLU A 51 18.58 -15.28 13.27
CA GLU A 51 19.03 -13.91 12.96
C GLU A 51 19.96 -13.90 11.73
N GLU A 52 20.92 -14.83 11.68
CA GLU A 52 21.83 -15.03 10.55
C GLU A 52 21.04 -15.34 9.27
N TYR A 53 20.13 -16.32 9.30
CA TYR A 53 19.30 -16.67 8.14
C TYR A 53 18.51 -15.48 7.61
N VAL A 54 17.87 -14.70 8.49
CA VAL A 54 17.09 -13.52 8.11
C VAL A 54 17.96 -12.46 7.44
N VAL A 55 19.14 -12.17 8.01
CA VAL A 55 20.06 -11.17 7.47
C VAL A 55 20.63 -11.61 6.13
N THR A 56 21.06 -12.87 6.02
CA THR A 56 21.58 -13.44 4.77
C THR A 56 20.54 -13.40 3.66
N VAL A 57 19.31 -13.87 3.91
CA VAL A 57 18.23 -13.79 2.89
C VAL A 57 17.90 -12.34 2.54
N HIS A 58 17.87 -11.43 3.51
CA HIS A 58 17.65 -10.01 3.24
C HIS A 58 18.72 -9.41 2.31
N ASN A 59 19.99 -9.73 2.55
CA ASN A 59 21.11 -9.23 1.76
C ASN A 59 21.08 -9.81 0.35
N ILE A 60 20.95 -11.13 0.19
CA ILE A 60 20.86 -11.77 -1.13
C ILE A 60 19.66 -11.21 -1.91
N THR A 61 18.48 -11.08 -1.29
CA THR A 61 17.32 -10.49 -1.97
C THR A 61 17.56 -9.03 -2.34
N THR A 62 18.30 -8.26 -1.54
CA THR A 62 18.67 -6.87 -1.88
C THR A 62 19.50 -6.82 -3.14
N HIS A 63 20.55 -7.65 -3.23
CA HIS A 63 21.37 -7.76 -4.43
C HIS A 63 20.58 -8.33 -5.60
N ALA A 64 19.66 -9.26 -5.40
CA ALA A 64 18.82 -9.79 -6.48
C ALA A 64 17.96 -8.71 -7.15
N TYR A 65 17.40 -7.76 -6.37
CA TYR A 65 16.72 -6.59 -6.95
C TYR A 65 17.68 -5.69 -7.74
N SER A 66 18.86 -5.42 -7.19
CA SER A 66 19.87 -4.56 -7.83
C SER A 66 20.42 -5.19 -9.12
N LEU A 67 20.81 -6.47 -9.08
CA LEU A 67 21.27 -7.24 -10.24
C LEU A 67 20.19 -7.34 -11.31
N SER A 68 18.92 -7.55 -10.93
CA SER A 68 17.82 -7.54 -11.90
C SER A 68 17.71 -6.19 -12.63
N LYS A 69 17.78 -5.07 -11.89
CA LYS A 69 17.78 -3.74 -12.51
C LYS A 69 19.02 -3.53 -13.39
N TYR A 70 20.19 -3.96 -12.93
CA TYR A 70 21.45 -3.86 -13.67
C TYR A 70 21.39 -4.60 -15.02
N ILE A 71 20.93 -5.86 -15.00
CA ILE A 71 20.69 -6.68 -16.21
C ILE A 71 19.72 -5.98 -17.15
N PHE A 72 18.56 -5.53 -16.66
CA PHE A 72 17.53 -4.96 -17.53
C PHE A 72 17.94 -3.63 -18.16
N LEU A 73 18.68 -2.77 -17.43
CA LEU A 73 19.19 -1.53 -18.01
C LEU A 73 20.18 -1.81 -19.13
N ARG A 74 21.13 -2.73 -18.92
CA ARG A 74 22.14 -3.08 -19.93
C ARG A 74 21.54 -3.82 -21.11
N ALA A 75 20.75 -4.87 -20.87
CA ALA A 75 20.15 -5.67 -21.94
C ALA A 75 19.22 -4.86 -22.86
N ILE A 76 18.44 -3.90 -22.32
CA ILE A 76 17.58 -3.03 -23.15
C ILE A 76 18.42 -2.04 -23.99
N GLN A 77 19.55 -1.57 -23.46
CA GLN A 77 20.43 -0.62 -24.16
C GLN A 77 21.32 -1.32 -25.20
N GLU A 78 21.70 -2.57 -24.95
CA GLU A 78 22.51 -3.40 -25.86
C GLU A 78 21.68 -3.96 -27.02
N ASP A 79 20.41 -4.27 -26.80
CA ASP A 79 19.48 -4.76 -27.82
C ASP A 79 18.12 -4.05 -27.71
N GLU A 80 17.84 -3.14 -28.64
CA GLU A 80 16.57 -2.40 -28.69
C GLU A 80 15.35 -3.34 -28.83
N ASN A 81 15.54 -4.54 -29.39
CA ASN A 81 14.51 -5.56 -29.55
C ASN A 81 14.43 -6.53 -28.36
N PHE A 82 15.19 -6.29 -27.30
CA PHE A 82 15.20 -7.15 -26.12
C PHE A 82 13.80 -7.27 -25.50
N ASP A 83 13.29 -8.49 -25.50
CA ASP A 83 11.99 -8.79 -24.92
C ASP A 83 12.09 -9.06 -23.41
N ILE A 84 12.03 -7.98 -22.63
CA ILE A 84 12.06 -8.03 -21.17
C ILE A 84 10.97 -8.95 -20.56
N ARG A 85 9.85 -9.18 -21.25
CA ARG A 85 8.76 -10.04 -20.74
C ARG A 85 9.22 -11.47 -20.50
N ARG A 86 10.23 -11.94 -21.24
CA ARG A 86 10.85 -13.26 -21.05
C ARG A 86 11.52 -13.39 -19.68
N CYS A 87 11.97 -12.29 -19.09
CA CYS A 87 12.68 -12.26 -17.81
C CYS A 87 11.77 -11.92 -16.61
N ILE A 88 10.66 -11.21 -16.80
CA ILE A 88 9.77 -10.82 -15.68
C ILE A 88 8.87 -12.00 -15.28
N ASN A 89 9.46 -13.01 -14.66
CA ASN A 89 8.78 -14.18 -14.12
C ASN A 89 9.48 -14.72 -12.86
N ARG A 90 8.80 -15.59 -12.11
CA ARG A 90 9.28 -16.09 -10.80
C ARG A 90 10.55 -16.92 -10.91
N ASP A 91 10.69 -17.68 -11.98
CA ASP A 91 11.82 -18.61 -12.18
C ASP A 91 13.10 -17.85 -12.51
N PHE A 92 13.00 -16.83 -13.38
CA PHE A 92 14.11 -15.92 -13.66
C PHE A 92 14.63 -15.26 -12.38
N PHE A 93 13.76 -14.65 -11.57
CA PHE A 93 14.20 -14.01 -10.32
C PHE A 93 14.72 -15.00 -9.28
N ALA A 94 14.24 -16.25 -9.27
CA ALA A 94 14.79 -17.29 -8.42
C ALA A 94 16.22 -17.68 -8.85
N GLU A 95 16.49 -17.74 -10.16
CA GLU A 95 17.83 -18.00 -10.70
C GLU A 95 18.79 -16.82 -10.46
N VAL A 96 18.34 -15.56 -10.64
CA VAL A 96 19.10 -14.36 -10.24
C VAL A 96 19.50 -14.43 -8.77
N TRP A 97 18.55 -14.82 -7.91
CA TRP A 97 18.80 -14.97 -6.47
C TRP A 97 19.82 -16.08 -6.17
N LEU A 98 19.70 -17.25 -6.83
CA LEU A 98 20.64 -18.36 -6.65
C LEU A 98 22.05 -18.08 -7.20
N LYS A 99 22.16 -17.23 -8.23
CA LYS A 99 23.45 -16.77 -8.77
C LYS A 99 24.23 -15.94 -7.77
N LEU A 100 23.54 -15.27 -6.85
CA LEU A 100 24.13 -14.51 -5.75
C LEU A 100 24.43 -15.34 -4.50
N THR A 101 24.54 -16.67 -4.63
CA THR A 101 24.88 -17.59 -3.53
C THR A 101 25.87 -18.66 -3.98
N ARG A 102 26.71 -19.16 -3.05
CA ARG A 102 27.49 -20.38 -3.25
C ARG A 102 26.60 -21.59 -2.97
N TYR A 103 25.78 -21.94 -3.95
CA TYR A 103 24.85 -23.07 -3.92
C TYR A 103 25.30 -24.15 -4.89
N ALA A 104 25.34 -25.41 -4.45
CA ALA A 104 25.63 -26.56 -5.31
C ALA A 104 24.47 -26.81 -6.27
N ARG A 105 24.65 -26.43 -7.54
CA ARG A 105 23.60 -26.54 -8.58
C ARG A 105 23.54 -27.96 -9.14
N GLY A 106 22.34 -28.52 -9.20
CA GLY A 106 22.08 -29.76 -9.95
C GLY A 106 21.96 -29.51 -11.46
N ARG A 107 21.78 -30.61 -12.23
CA ARG A 107 21.51 -30.54 -13.68
C ARG A 107 20.31 -29.65 -13.95
N ALA A 108 20.46 -28.74 -14.92
CA ALA A 108 19.40 -27.82 -15.36
C ALA A 108 18.80 -28.30 -16.68
N GLY A 109 17.48 -28.15 -16.84
CA GLY A 109 16.85 -28.26 -18.15
C GLY A 109 17.25 -27.09 -19.06
N GLY A 110 17.06 -27.24 -20.38
CA GLY A 110 17.55 -26.27 -21.37
C GLY A 110 17.13 -24.82 -21.12
N ARG A 111 15.87 -24.57 -20.72
CA ARG A 111 15.39 -23.21 -20.39
C ARG A 111 16.14 -22.60 -19.21
N THR A 112 16.32 -23.35 -18.13
CA THR A 112 17.07 -22.90 -16.95
C THR A 112 18.54 -22.68 -17.28
N ALA A 113 19.14 -23.52 -18.11
CA ALA A 113 20.51 -23.34 -18.57
C ALA A 113 20.68 -22.02 -19.37
N ALA A 114 19.76 -21.74 -20.30
CA ALA A 114 19.75 -20.50 -21.06
C ALA A 114 19.56 -19.26 -20.16
N THR A 115 18.65 -19.31 -19.19
CA THR A 115 18.48 -18.23 -18.20
C THR A 115 19.75 -18.00 -17.38
N ARG A 116 20.43 -19.07 -16.96
CA ARG A 116 21.70 -18.95 -16.21
C ARG A 116 22.79 -18.31 -17.05
N ALA A 117 22.96 -18.77 -18.30
CA ALA A 117 23.95 -18.21 -19.21
C ALA A 117 23.71 -16.71 -19.46
N PHE A 118 22.45 -16.31 -19.67
CA PHE A 118 22.09 -14.90 -19.82
C PHE A 118 22.38 -14.05 -18.57
N ILE A 119 22.15 -14.59 -17.36
CA ILE A 119 22.52 -13.88 -16.12
C ILE A 119 24.04 -13.77 -15.98
N ASP A 120 24.78 -14.82 -16.36
CA ASP A 120 26.24 -14.85 -16.25
C ASP A 120 26.92 -13.79 -17.12
N THR A 121 26.30 -13.38 -18.24
CA THR A 121 26.76 -12.25 -19.07
C THR A 121 26.96 -10.95 -18.30
N TYR A 122 26.22 -10.74 -17.20
CA TYR A 122 26.25 -9.49 -16.44
C TYR A 122 26.73 -9.67 -15.00
N LEU A 123 26.90 -10.92 -14.55
CA LEU A 123 27.09 -11.21 -13.13
C LEU A 123 28.47 -10.77 -12.65
N ASP A 124 29.53 -11.08 -13.40
CA ASP A 124 30.90 -10.81 -12.97
C ASP A 124 31.16 -9.31 -12.86
N ASP A 125 30.79 -8.52 -13.88
CA ASP A 125 30.81 -7.05 -13.82
C ASP A 125 30.04 -6.51 -12.60
N TYR A 126 28.84 -7.06 -12.34
CA TYR A 126 28.03 -6.62 -11.20
C TYR A 126 28.72 -6.92 -9.87
N LEU A 127 29.35 -8.08 -9.73
CA LEU A 127 30.07 -8.47 -8.52
C LEU A 127 31.33 -7.61 -8.33
N GLU A 128 32.01 -7.24 -9.41
CA GLU A 128 33.14 -6.30 -9.40
C GLU A 128 32.70 -4.92 -8.90
N VAL A 129 31.70 -4.31 -9.54
CA VAL A 129 31.14 -2.99 -9.18
C VAL A 129 30.67 -2.96 -7.73
N THR A 130 30.01 -4.03 -7.27
CA THR A 130 29.42 -4.05 -5.93
C THR A 130 30.34 -4.58 -4.85
N GLY A 131 31.45 -5.23 -5.19
CA GLY A 131 32.26 -6.00 -4.24
C GLY A 131 31.47 -7.05 -3.45
N PHE A 132 30.28 -7.45 -3.94
CA PHE A 132 29.43 -8.39 -3.21
C PHE A 132 30.04 -9.78 -3.25
N VAL A 133 30.28 -10.36 -2.08
CA VAL A 133 30.78 -11.74 -1.98
C VAL A 133 29.60 -12.68 -1.74
N PRO A 134 29.26 -13.58 -2.69
CA PRO A 134 28.18 -14.53 -2.50
C PRO A 134 28.42 -15.38 -1.24
N PRO A 135 27.46 -15.42 -0.28
CA PRO A 135 27.60 -16.21 0.93
C PRO A 135 27.50 -17.71 0.64
N ASP A 136 28.09 -18.53 1.52
CA ASP A 136 27.79 -19.96 1.55
C ASP A 136 26.35 -20.17 2.02
N PHE A 137 25.52 -20.69 1.12
CA PHE A 137 24.10 -20.86 1.35
C PHE A 137 23.60 -22.18 0.72
N ARG A 138 24.17 -23.27 1.24
CA ARG A 138 23.93 -24.65 0.79
C ARG A 138 22.46 -25.00 0.53
N TYR A 139 21.53 -24.48 1.33
CA TYR A 139 20.09 -24.80 1.23
C TYR A 139 19.26 -23.62 0.70
N GLY A 140 19.74 -22.97 -0.37
CA GLY A 140 19.13 -21.79 -0.97
C GLY A 140 17.89 -21.99 -1.83
N GLN A 141 17.68 -23.19 -2.38
CA GLN A 141 16.62 -23.43 -3.38
C GLN A 141 15.21 -23.03 -2.91
N GLN A 142 14.84 -23.37 -1.67
CA GLN A 142 13.49 -23.04 -1.17
C GLN A 142 13.33 -21.54 -0.95
N ALA A 143 14.37 -20.88 -0.43
CA ALA A 143 14.39 -19.44 -0.22
C ALA A 143 14.32 -18.69 -1.57
N SER A 144 15.06 -19.15 -2.59
CA SER A 144 15.09 -18.50 -3.90
C SER A 144 13.74 -18.54 -4.61
N LEU A 145 12.99 -19.65 -4.52
CA LEU A 145 11.64 -19.75 -5.07
C LEU A 145 10.67 -18.76 -4.41
N ILE A 146 10.77 -18.61 -3.08
CA ILE A 146 9.93 -17.69 -2.31
C ILE A 146 10.30 -16.24 -2.62
N GLU A 147 11.59 -15.90 -2.56
CA GLU A 147 12.07 -14.54 -2.78
C GLU A 147 11.94 -14.12 -4.25
N GLY A 148 12.18 -15.02 -5.20
CA GLY A 148 11.93 -14.80 -6.62
C GLY A 148 10.45 -14.50 -6.91
N ALA A 149 9.53 -15.21 -6.26
CA ALA A 149 8.10 -14.89 -6.34
C ALA A 149 7.75 -13.52 -5.74
N LYS A 150 8.41 -13.11 -4.63
CA LYS A 150 8.25 -11.77 -4.04
C LYS A 150 8.77 -10.68 -4.97
N ILE A 151 9.93 -10.88 -5.61
CA ILE A 151 10.51 -9.94 -6.57
C ILE A 151 9.57 -9.78 -7.77
N PHE A 152 9.14 -10.89 -8.38
CA PHE A 152 8.14 -10.87 -9.46
C PHE A 152 6.87 -10.09 -9.09
N THR A 153 6.34 -10.35 -7.88
CA THR A 153 5.16 -9.65 -7.36
C THR A 153 5.41 -8.16 -7.21
N SER A 154 6.61 -7.75 -6.79
CA SER A 154 6.99 -6.33 -6.70
C SER A 154 7.00 -5.66 -8.06
N TYR A 155 7.57 -6.30 -9.09
CA TYR A 155 7.55 -5.79 -10.48
C TYR A 155 6.12 -5.64 -11.01
N SER A 156 5.32 -6.70 -10.88
CA SER A 156 3.91 -6.71 -11.30
C SER A 156 3.12 -5.60 -10.61
N ASN A 157 3.22 -5.50 -9.28
CA ASN A 157 2.51 -4.48 -8.51
C ASN A 157 2.96 -3.06 -8.87
N ASN A 158 4.23 -2.84 -9.22
CA ASN A 158 4.74 -1.53 -9.62
C ASN A 158 3.98 -1.02 -10.86
N VAL A 159 3.87 -1.86 -11.89
CA VAL A 159 3.09 -1.55 -13.11
C VAL A 159 1.62 -1.35 -12.77
N GLN A 160 1.01 -2.34 -12.10
CA GLN A 160 -0.43 -2.30 -11.78
C GLN A 160 -0.78 -1.00 -11.06
N MET A 161 -0.01 -0.61 -10.04
CA MET A 161 -0.34 0.56 -9.22
C MET A 161 0.00 1.89 -9.91
N ARG A 162 1.06 1.96 -10.73
CA ARG A 162 1.67 3.24 -11.11
C ARG A 162 1.57 3.59 -12.59
N LEU A 163 1.46 2.62 -13.50
CA LEU A 163 1.41 2.90 -14.95
C LEU A 163 0.32 3.92 -15.26
N GLY A 164 -0.92 3.64 -14.86
CA GLY A 164 -2.03 4.55 -15.11
C GLY A 164 -1.91 5.92 -14.42
N SER A 165 -1.33 5.99 -13.22
CA SER A 165 -1.15 7.29 -12.56
C SER A 165 -0.10 8.14 -13.24
N HIS A 166 1.02 7.54 -13.67
CA HIS A 166 2.10 8.25 -14.34
C HIS A 166 1.71 8.61 -15.78
N LEU A 167 0.99 7.74 -16.49
CA LEU A 167 0.46 8.05 -17.83
C LEU A 167 -0.46 9.27 -17.77
N ARG A 168 -1.37 9.34 -16.79
CA ARG A 168 -2.20 10.54 -16.55
C ARG A 168 -1.37 11.77 -16.21
N GLN A 169 -0.25 11.60 -15.51
CA GLN A 169 0.62 12.72 -15.15
C GLN A 169 1.35 13.26 -16.38
N ALA A 170 1.92 12.39 -17.22
CA ALA A 170 2.52 12.77 -18.49
C ALA A 170 1.52 13.50 -19.38
N VAL A 171 0.32 12.95 -19.57
CA VAL A 171 -0.73 13.59 -20.39
C VAL A 171 -1.16 14.95 -19.81
N LYS A 172 -1.28 15.08 -18.49
CA LYS A 172 -1.73 16.34 -17.86
C LYS A 172 -0.75 17.50 -17.99
N ASN A 173 0.52 17.23 -18.26
CA ASN A 173 1.49 18.29 -18.49
C ASN A 173 1.27 19.01 -19.84
N TYR A 174 0.44 18.42 -20.70
CA TYR A 174 0.00 19.01 -21.96
C TYR A 174 -1.38 19.67 -21.71
N SER A 175 -1.42 21.01 -21.71
CA SER A 175 -2.67 21.78 -21.54
C SER A 175 -3.62 21.53 -22.73
N PHE A 176 -4.92 21.32 -22.51
CA PHE A 176 -5.85 21.00 -23.60
C PHE A 176 -6.07 22.19 -24.56
N GLY A 177 -5.57 22.07 -25.79
CA GLY A 177 -5.81 22.89 -26.98
C GLY A 177 -5.29 22.16 -28.23
N ASP A 178 -5.90 22.36 -29.40
CA ASP A 178 -5.73 21.48 -30.58
C ASP A 178 -4.29 21.25 -31.15
N PRO A 179 -3.26 22.10 -30.93
CA PRO A 179 -1.87 21.76 -31.27
C PRO A 179 -1.17 20.80 -30.29
N ILE A 180 -1.76 20.61 -29.11
CA ILE A 180 -1.12 19.96 -27.96
C ILE A 180 -1.42 18.44 -27.92
N TYR A 181 -2.47 17.98 -28.62
CA TYR A 181 -2.76 16.55 -28.78
C TYR A 181 -1.66 15.83 -29.56
N ASN A 182 -1.13 16.45 -30.63
CA ASN A 182 -0.02 15.92 -31.40
C ASN A 182 1.25 15.85 -30.55
N ASN A 183 1.57 16.88 -29.77
CA ASN A 183 2.74 16.86 -28.88
C ASN A 183 2.64 15.77 -27.80
N ALA A 184 1.45 15.56 -27.23
CA ALA A 184 1.23 14.47 -26.28
C ALA A 184 1.36 13.08 -26.95
N LEU A 185 0.93 12.94 -28.21
CA LEU A 185 1.10 11.71 -28.98
C LEU A 185 2.57 11.47 -29.35
N GLU A 186 3.31 12.49 -29.74
CA GLU A 186 4.75 12.39 -30.01
C GLU A 186 5.52 11.92 -28.77
N THR A 187 5.28 12.56 -27.63
CA THR A 187 5.94 12.18 -26.37
C THR A 187 5.55 10.78 -25.92
N LEU A 188 4.31 10.36 -26.12
CA LEU A 188 3.86 9.01 -25.75
C LEU A 188 4.09 7.97 -26.84
N ARG A 189 4.63 8.36 -28.00
CA ARG A 189 4.87 7.45 -29.12
C ARG A 189 5.72 6.25 -28.70
N PRO A 190 6.87 6.39 -28.00
CA PRO A 190 7.67 5.24 -27.54
C PRO A 190 6.88 4.29 -26.63
N VAL A 191 6.00 4.84 -25.78
CA VAL A 191 5.13 4.06 -24.88
C VAL A 191 4.11 3.25 -25.67
N LEU A 192 3.55 3.80 -26.74
CA LEU A 192 2.54 3.16 -27.57
C LEU A 192 3.14 2.17 -28.58
N THR A 193 4.34 2.44 -29.10
CA THR A 193 5.06 1.53 -30.02
C THR A 193 5.75 0.38 -29.29
N SER A 194 5.81 0.42 -27.96
CA SER A 194 6.26 -0.71 -27.13
C SER A 194 5.38 -1.95 -27.23
N TYR A 195 4.18 -1.84 -27.79
CA TYR A 195 3.27 -2.96 -27.99
C TYR A 195 3.36 -3.48 -29.43
N PRO A 196 3.22 -4.80 -29.65
CA PRO A 196 3.01 -5.34 -30.98
C PRO A 196 1.83 -4.66 -31.70
N VAL A 197 1.92 -4.53 -33.02
CA VAL A 197 0.88 -3.87 -33.85
C VAL A 197 -0.50 -4.52 -33.68
N ASP A 198 -0.54 -5.82 -33.41
CA ASP A 198 -1.73 -6.62 -33.19
C ASP A 198 -2.16 -6.72 -31.71
N TYR A 199 -1.48 -6.03 -30.79
CA TYR A 199 -1.76 -6.09 -29.36
C TYR A 199 -3.15 -5.52 -29.03
N ARG A 200 -4.02 -6.36 -28.46
CA ARG A 200 -5.38 -5.97 -28.05
C ARG A 200 -5.45 -5.77 -26.54
N PHE A 201 -5.74 -4.55 -26.11
CA PHE A 201 -5.97 -4.23 -24.70
C PHE A 201 -7.28 -4.85 -24.21
N ARG A 202 -7.23 -5.60 -23.09
CA ARG A 202 -8.45 -6.10 -22.45
C ARG A 202 -9.34 -4.96 -21.99
N GLY A 203 -10.65 -5.11 -22.20
CA GLY A 203 -11.64 -4.09 -21.87
C GLY A 203 -11.43 -2.79 -22.64
N ASN A 204 -10.73 -2.83 -23.78
CA ASN A 204 -10.35 -1.66 -24.59
C ASN A 204 -9.69 -0.55 -23.76
N SER A 205 -8.91 -0.92 -22.75
CA SER A 205 -8.36 0.02 -21.77
C SER A 205 -7.00 -0.43 -21.27
N ILE A 206 -5.97 0.39 -21.53
CA ILE A 206 -4.63 0.20 -20.95
C ILE A 206 -4.66 0.17 -19.41
N TYR A 207 -5.61 0.88 -18.79
CA TYR A 207 -5.77 0.88 -17.33
C TYR A 207 -6.27 -0.46 -16.81
N TYR A 208 -7.22 -1.08 -17.52
CA TYR A 208 -7.72 -2.38 -17.14
C TYR A 208 -6.70 -3.47 -17.46
N ASP A 209 -6.10 -3.40 -18.65
CA ASP A 209 -5.16 -4.40 -19.12
C ASP A 209 -3.89 -4.44 -18.26
N SER A 210 -3.35 -3.29 -17.86
CA SER A 210 -2.18 -3.23 -16.97
C SER A 210 -2.43 -3.78 -15.57
N LYS A 211 -3.69 -3.87 -15.13
CA LYS A 211 -4.07 -4.59 -13.92
C LYS A 211 -4.11 -6.10 -14.17
N ALA A 212 -4.65 -6.52 -15.31
CA ALA A 212 -4.85 -7.92 -15.65
C ALA A 212 -3.57 -8.64 -16.12
N ARG A 213 -2.70 -7.95 -16.87
CA ARG A 213 -1.50 -8.47 -17.54
C ARG A 213 -0.29 -7.54 -17.34
N PRO A 214 0.12 -7.22 -16.11
CA PRO A 214 1.15 -6.21 -15.86
C PRO A 214 2.49 -6.46 -16.58
N VAL A 215 2.86 -7.73 -16.79
CA VAL A 215 4.10 -8.10 -17.47
C VAL A 215 4.15 -7.58 -18.92
N GLU A 216 3.02 -7.59 -19.63
CA GLU A 216 2.94 -7.10 -21.02
C GLU A 216 3.20 -5.60 -21.14
N HIS A 217 3.09 -4.85 -20.04
CA HIS A 217 3.29 -3.41 -20.02
C HIS A 217 4.68 -3.00 -19.49
N MET A 218 5.59 -3.95 -19.24
CA MET A 218 6.90 -3.64 -18.65
C MET A 218 7.77 -2.75 -19.55
N ARG A 219 7.83 -3.04 -20.86
CA ARG A 219 8.55 -2.20 -21.82
C ARG A 219 7.93 -0.79 -21.90
N ALA A 220 6.62 -0.71 -22.10
CA ALA A 220 5.90 0.56 -22.11
C ALA A 220 6.06 1.36 -20.80
N PHE A 221 6.17 0.69 -19.65
CA PHE A 221 6.39 1.36 -18.36
C PHE A 221 7.81 1.90 -18.21
N TYR A 222 8.81 1.23 -18.81
CA TYR A 222 10.17 1.73 -18.93
C TYR A 222 10.24 2.93 -19.88
N GLU A 223 9.65 2.84 -21.08
CA GLU A 223 9.58 3.97 -22.02
C GLU A 223 8.89 5.18 -21.40
N LEU A 224 7.81 4.95 -20.63
CA LEU A 224 7.13 6.04 -19.92
C LEU A 224 8.04 6.71 -18.88
N ALA A 225 8.97 5.96 -18.27
CA ALA A 225 9.93 6.50 -17.32
C ALA A 225 11.04 7.30 -18.03
N LEU A 226 11.43 6.91 -19.25
CA LEU A 226 12.31 7.70 -20.11
C LEU A 226 11.63 8.99 -20.56
N SER A 227 10.38 8.94 -21.02
CA SER A 227 9.63 10.15 -21.42
C SER A 227 9.49 11.17 -20.29
N PHE A 228 9.52 10.73 -19.02
CA PHE A 228 9.53 11.65 -17.88
C PHE A 228 10.81 12.49 -17.81
N ILE A 229 11.96 11.95 -18.26
CA ILE A 229 13.22 12.69 -18.39
C ILE A 229 13.04 13.79 -19.44
N ASP A 230 12.52 13.42 -20.61
CA ASP A 230 12.37 14.34 -21.76
C ASP A 230 11.44 15.54 -21.46
N ILE A 231 10.44 15.34 -20.60
CA ILE A 231 9.48 16.37 -20.21
C ILE A 231 9.77 17.00 -18.84
N GLU A 232 10.98 16.81 -18.33
CA GLU A 232 11.48 17.37 -17.06
C GLU A 232 10.60 17.04 -15.84
N LEU A 233 9.96 15.87 -15.86
CA LEU A 233 9.26 15.33 -14.69
C LEU A 233 10.20 14.51 -13.80
N PRO A 234 9.93 14.44 -12.48
CA PRO A 234 10.68 13.55 -11.60
C PRO A 234 10.58 12.09 -12.06
N VAL A 235 11.72 11.53 -12.50
CA VAL A 235 11.83 10.14 -12.93
C VAL A 235 11.34 9.22 -11.83
N PHE A 236 10.66 8.15 -12.23
CA PHE A 236 10.22 7.13 -11.30
C PHE A 236 10.93 5.81 -11.58
N ASN A 237 11.25 5.10 -10.50
CA ASN A 237 11.84 3.79 -10.66
C ASN A 237 10.83 2.76 -11.21
N CYS A 238 11.00 2.36 -12.47
CA CYS A 238 10.23 1.31 -13.14
C CYS A 238 10.70 -0.10 -12.74
N PHE A 239 11.96 -0.27 -12.34
CA PHE A 239 12.58 -1.52 -11.87
C PHE A 239 12.77 -1.51 -10.35
N PRO A 240 11.85 -2.12 -9.57
CA PRO A 240 11.86 -2.03 -8.11
C PRO A 240 13.22 -2.33 -7.46
N LEU A 241 13.56 -1.57 -6.42
CA LEU A 241 14.74 -1.81 -5.59
C LEU A 241 14.36 -2.01 -4.13
N ARG A 242 15.16 -2.80 -3.42
CA ARG A 242 15.07 -2.92 -1.96
C ARG A 242 15.92 -1.84 -1.29
N ARG A 243 15.27 -0.73 -0.91
CA ARG A 243 15.94 0.44 -0.32
C ARG A 243 16.17 0.36 1.20
N SER A 244 15.40 -0.45 1.91
CA SER A 244 15.50 -0.53 3.36
C SER A 244 16.67 -1.41 3.76
N TRP A 245 17.55 -0.88 4.60
CA TRP A 245 18.66 -1.59 5.25
C TRP A 245 18.23 -2.39 6.49
N THR A 246 17.02 -2.15 7.00
CA THR A 246 16.47 -2.96 8.09
C THR A 246 15.93 -4.26 7.51
N PRO A 247 16.31 -5.44 8.07
CA PRO A 247 15.85 -6.71 7.56
C PRO A 247 14.33 -6.77 7.42
N CYS A 248 13.90 -7.40 6.34
CA CYS A 248 12.48 -7.58 6.03
C CYS A 248 12.03 -8.97 6.46
N TYR A 249 10.71 -9.15 6.50
CA TYR A 249 10.11 -10.44 6.80
C TYR A 249 10.47 -11.44 5.70
N THR A 250 11.27 -12.43 6.05
CA THR A 250 11.51 -13.62 5.24
C THR A 250 10.53 -14.71 5.63
N THR A 251 10.20 -15.61 4.70
CA THR A 251 9.31 -16.74 4.97
C THR A 251 10.15 -17.93 5.44
N ILE A 252 9.71 -18.60 6.51
CA ILE A 252 10.29 -19.86 6.97
C ILE A 252 9.16 -20.88 6.95
N ASP A 253 9.23 -21.83 6.01
CA ASP A 253 8.42 -23.04 6.02
C ASP A 253 9.17 -24.20 6.71
N SER A 254 8.52 -25.33 6.84
CA SER A 254 9.09 -26.50 7.52
C SER A 254 10.38 -27.03 6.85
N LYS A 255 10.52 -26.83 5.53
CA LYS A 255 11.71 -27.24 4.79
C LYS A 255 12.88 -26.30 5.07
N ILE A 256 12.64 -24.99 5.04
CA ILE A 256 13.62 -23.98 5.44
C ILE A 256 14.04 -24.17 6.89
N LEU A 257 13.08 -24.40 7.79
CA LEU A 257 13.36 -24.69 9.20
C LEU A 257 14.30 -25.89 9.34
N CYS A 258 13.94 -27.03 8.75
CA CYS A 258 14.72 -28.26 8.80
C CYS A 258 16.16 -28.06 8.29
N GLN A 259 16.30 -27.42 7.13
CA GLN A 259 17.59 -27.32 6.45
C GLN A 259 18.49 -26.20 6.96
N ASN A 260 17.94 -24.98 7.13
CA ASN A 260 18.74 -23.79 7.40
C ASN A 260 18.85 -23.48 8.90
N ILE A 261 17.84 -23.85 9.70
CA ILE A 261 17.83 -23.57 11.14
C ILE A 261 18.26 -24.80 11.95
N LEU A 262 17.69 -25.98 11.67
CA LEU A 262 18.04 -27.23 12.37
C LEU A 262 19.27 -27.93 11.78
N GLY A 263 19.73 -27.55 10.59
CA GLY A 263 20.91 -28.13 9.93
C GLY A 263 20.73 -29.58 9.46
N ARG A 264 19.49 -30.03 9.25
CA ARG A 264 19.15 -31.41 8.88
C ARG A 264 18.80 -31.53 7.39
N ARG A 265 18.90 -32.74 6.85
CA ARG A 265 18.37 -33.03 5.50
C ARG A 265 16.84 -33.10 5.56
N TRP A 266 16.19 -32.43 4.61
CA TRP A 266 14.73 -32.50 4.45
C TRP A 266 14.31 -33.83 3.82
N THR A 267 13.25 -34.44 4.34
CA THR A 267 12.53 -35.55 3.69
C THR A 267 11.03 -35.32 3.78
N ASN A 268 10.28 -35.72 2.75
CA ASN A 268 8.82 -35.51 2.70
C ASN A 268 8.04 -36.34 3.75
N ARG A 269 8.70 -37.27 4.45
CA ARG A 269 8.10 -38.10 5.50
C ARG A 269 8.18 -37.45 6.89
N GLN A 270 8.91 -36.36 7.06
CA GLN A 270 9.04 -35.69 8.36
C GLN A 270 7.72 -35.08 8.81
N ASP A 271 7.40 -35.25 10.09
CA ASP A 271 6.30 -34.51 10.73
C ASP A 271 6.69 -33.03 10.85
N LYS A 272 6.06 -32.21 10.01
CA LYS A 272 6.23 -30.76 9.98
C LYS A 272 6.04 -30.15 11.37
N ILE A 273 4.98 -30.53 12.09
CA ILE A 273 4.62 -29.90 13.36
C ILE A 273 5.59 -30.33 14.46
N ALA A 274 6.06 -31.57 14.44
CA ALA A 274 7.12 -32.02 15.35
C ALA A 274 8.40 -31.18 15.20
N LEU A 275 8.84 -30.90 13.96
CA LEU A 275 9.99 -30.01 13.71
C LEU A 275 9.79 -28.61 14.30
N TRP A 276 8.57 -28.06 14.19
CA TRP A 276 8.26 -26.77 14.77
C TRP A 276 8.24 -26.81 16.30
N ARG A 277 7.76 -27.88 16.94
CA ARG A 277 7.79 -28.02 18.41
C ARG A 277 9.20 -27.91 18.98
N GLU A 278 10.23 -28.28 18.22
CA GLU A 278 11.63 -28.15 18.65
C GLU A 278 12.09 -26.70 18.78
N VAL A 279 11.43 -25.74 18.10
CA VAL A 279 11.90 -24.36 18.02
C VAL A 279 10.91 -23.31 18.50
N ILE A 280 9.63 -23.65 18.69
CA ILE A 280 8.58 -22.71 19.10
C ILE A 280 7.59 -23.36 20.07
N ASN A 281 6.98 -22.55 20.93
CA ASN A 281 5.87 -22.96 21.78
C ASN A 281 4.54 -22.90 21.00
N LEU A 282 4.05 -24.06 20.55
CA LEU A 282 2.78 -24.18 19.83
C LEU A 282 1.55 -23.80 20.67
N ASN A 283 1.66 -23.81 21.99
CA ASN A 283 0.59 -23.37 22.89
C ASN A 283 0.55 -21.85 23.08
N SER A 284 1.52 -21.11 22.52
CA SER A 284 1.50 -19.66 22.58
C SER A 284 0.24 -19.09 21.91
N ASP A 285 -0.19 -17.94 22.39
CA ASP A 285 -1.37 -17.22 21.95
C ASP A 285 -1.45 -17.00 20.42
N ALA A 286 -0.31 -16.77 19.79
CA ALA A 286 -0.23 -16.57 18.35
C ALA A 286 -0.37 -17.88 17.56
N LEU A 287 -0.04 -19.04 18.15
CA LEU A 287 0.01 -20.35 17.49
C LEU A 287 -1.14 -21.28 17.85
N LYS A 288 -1.77 -21.09 19.03
CA LYS A 288 -2.90 -21.90 19.48
C LYS A 288 -4.04 -21.93 18.47
N HIS A 289 -4.75 -23.05 18.40
CA HIS A 289 -5.84 -23.24 17.46
C HIS A 289 -6.95 -22.19 17.64
N GLN A 290 -7.61 -21.85 16.54
CA GLN A 290 -8.74 -20.92 16.51
C GLN A 290 -9.95 -21.59 15.85
N GLU A 291 -11.13 -21.01 16.07
CA GLU A 291 -12.39 -21.46 15.47
C GLU A 291 -12.59 -22.98 15.71
N ASN A 292 -12.60 -23.39 16.98
CA ASN A 292 -12.78 -24.78 17.42
C ASN A 292 -11.84 -25.80 16.75
N GLY A 293 -10.62 -25.38 16.41
CA GLY A 293 -9.63 -26.26 15.81
C GLY A 293 -9.62 -26.24 14.28
N GLU A 294 -10.51 -25.50 13.63
CA GLU A 294 -10.50 -25.40 12.17
C GLU A 294 -9.27 -24.63 11.69
N LEU A 295 -8.90 -23.53 12.34
CA LEU A 295 -7.75 -22.71 11.95
C LEU A 295 -6.51 -23.05 12.79
N GLN A 296 -5.55 -23.71 12.13
CA GLN A 296 -4.34 -24.22 12.76
C GLN A 296 -3.08 -23.66 12.12
N PHE A 297 -2.01 -23.59 12.90
CA PHE A 297 -0.67 -23.39 12.35
C PHE A 297 -0.25 -24.63 11.55
N ARG A 298 0.14 -24.42 10.29
CA ARG A 298 0.52 -25.51 9.37
C ARG A 298 2.01 -25.44 8.97
N GLY A 299 2.85 -24.88 9.84
CA GLY A 299 4.30 -24.91 9.66
C GLY A 299 4.86 -23.87 8.69
N THR A 300 4.31 -22.65 8.69
CA THR A 300 4.88 -21.50 7.97
C THR A 300 4.75 -20.21 8.76
N ILE A 301 5.86 -19.52 8.96
CA ILE A 301 5.90 -18.17 9.51
C ILE A 301 6.56 -17.19 8.53
N GLN A 302 6.35 -15.91 8.76
CA GLN A 302 7.18 -14.85 8.20
C GLN A 302 7.82 -14.07 9.34
N THR A 303 9.12 -13.80 9.29
CA THR A 303 9.81 -13.14 10.39
C THR A 303 10.94 -12.26 9.90
N ASP A 304 11.16 -11.13 10.59
CA ASP A 304 12.38 -10.33 10.46
C ASP A 304 13.38 -10.62 11.58
N GLY A 305 13.24 -11.72 12.32
CA GLY A 305 14.07 -12.09 13.47
C GLY A 305 13.69 -11.39 14.78
N VAL A 306 12.74 -10.44 14.75
CA VAL A 306 12.21 -9.78 15.96
C VAL A 306 10.70 -9.93 16.03
N GLY A 307 10.01 -9.52 14.96
CA GLY A 307 8.58 -9.71 14.80
C GLY A 307 8.28 -10.90 13.89
N VAL A 308 7.19 -11.58 14.19
CA VAL A 308 6.73 -12.76 13.46
C VAL A 308 5.28 -12.57 13.02
N THR A 309 4.97 -13.09 11.84
CA THR A 309 3.61 -13.30 11.35
C THR A 309 3.43 -14.82 11.22
N VAL A 310 2.53 -15.37 12.01
CA VAL A 310 2.11 -16.78 11.95
C VAL A 310 0.97 -16.89 10.93
N LEU A 311 1.08 -17.87 10.03
CA LEU A 311 0.03 -18.18 9.06
C LEU A 311 -0.78 -19.38 9.54
N LYS A 312 -2.09 -19.20 9.70
CA LYS A 312 -3.05 -20.26 10.04
C LYS A 312 -3.93 -20.58 8.86
N LYS A 313 -4.21 -21.87 8.64
CA LYS A 313 -5.06 -22.37 7.54
C LYS A 313 -6.03 -23.44 8.04
N ARG A 314 -7.16 -23.57 7.33
CA ARG A 314 -8.15 -24.63 7.55
C ARG A 314 -7.64 -26.00 7.07
N MET A 315 -7.28 -26.08 5.78
CA MET A 315 -6.79 -27.29 5.13
C MET A 315 -5.29 -27.20 4.78
N ASP A 316 -4.59 -28.35 4.75
CA ASP A 316 -3.18 -28.48 4.28
C ASP A 316 -3.10 -28.66 2.75
N ARG A 317 -4.11 -28.21 1.98
CA ARG A 317 -3.96 -28.16 0.53
C ARG A 317 -2.74 -27.29 0.24
N GLU A 318 -1.90 -27.76 -0.68
CA GLU A 318 -0.91 -26.94 -1.39
C GLU A 318 -1.64 -25.86 -2.17
N SER A 319 -2.23 -24.89 -1.46
CA SER A 319 -2.37 -23.54 -1.94
C SER A 319 -0.93 -23.06 -2.12
N ARG A 320 -0.31 -23.48 -3.22
CA ARG A 320 0.81 -22.76 -3.82
C ARG A 320 0.39 -21.30 -3.74
N TYR A 321 1.30 -20.43 -3.31
CA TYR A 321 1.15 -18.96 -3.45
C TYR A 321 1.11 -18.55 -4.94
N THR A 322 0.47 -19.35 -5.79
CA THR A 322 0.10 -19.15 -7.19
C THR A 322 -1.38 -18.88 -7.32
N ALA A 323 -2.12 -18.63 -6.23
CA ALA A 323 -3.38 -17.91 -6.35
C ALA A 323 -3.06 -16.66 -7.14
N ARG A 324 -3.46 -16.66 -8.42
CA ARG A 324 -3.58 -15.45 -9.22
C ARG A 324 -4.28 -14.53 -8.26
N PHE A 325 -3.62 -13.44 -7.87
CA PHE A 325 -4.35 -12.32 -7.31
C PHE A 325 -5.29 -11.93 -8.45
N ALA A 326 -6.46 -12.56 -8.51
CA ALA A 326 -7.60 -11.94 -9.11
C ALA A 326 -7.62 -10.61 -8.38
N VAL A 327 -7.30 -9.55 -9.11
CA VAL A 327 -7.53 -8.21 -8.62
C VAL A 327 -9.04 -8.15 -8.52
N VAL A 328 -9.57 -8.65 -7.39
CA VAL A 328 -10.90 -8.33 -6.95
C VAL A 328 -10.78 -6.85 -6.69
N VAL A 329 -11.18 -6.07 -7.69
CA VAL A 329 -11.54 -4.69 -7.47
C VAL A 329 -12.63 -4.80 -6.42
N GLU A 330 -12.28 -4.58 -5.14
CA GLU A 330 -13.25 -4.53 -4.05
C GLU A 330 -14.24 -3.42 -4.42
N SER A 331 -15.32 -3.79 -5.11
CA SER A 331 -16.36 -2.87 -5.54
C SER A 331 -17.28 -2.71 -4.35
N ILE A 332 -16.92 -1.80 -3.47
CA ILE A 332 -17.83 -1.34 -2.43
C ILE A 332 -19.01 -0.70 -3.15
N GLN A 333 -20.19 -1.24 -2.89
CA GLN A 333 -21.41 -0.81 -3.57
C GLN A 333 -21.73 0.64 -3.21
N TYR A 334 -22.28 1.36 -4.17
CA TYR A 334 -22.89 2.66 -3.90
C TYR A 334 -24.21 2.47 -3.16
N ILE A 335 -24.54 3.40 -2.26
CA ILE A 335 -25.85 3.38 -1.60
C ILE A 335 -26.96 3.48 -2.65
N SER A 336 -27.92 2.56 -2.58
CA SER A 336 -29.12 2.55 -3.41
C SER A 336 -30.34 2.99 -2.60
N GLN A 337 -31.47 3.14 -3.25
CA GLN A 337 -32.74 3.46 -2.59
C GLN A 337 -33.13 2.39 -1.57
N GLU A 338 -33.01 1.11 -1.93
CA GLU A 338 -33.37 -0.03 -1.08
C GLU A 338 -32.50 -0.03 0.18
N ILE A 339 -31.18 0.12 0.03
CA ILE A 339 -30.24 0.21 1.15
C ILE A 339 -30.56 1.44 2.02
N ALA A 340 -30.88 2.58 1.42
CA ALA A 340 -31.23 3.79 2.17
C ALA A 340 -32.52 3.60 3.00
N GLN A 341 -33.48 2.82 2.52
CA GLN A 341 -34.71 2.46 3.24
C GLN A 341 -34.46 1.46 4.38
N GLU A 342 -33.59 0.46 4.18
CA GLU A 342 -33.26 -0.53 5.23
C GLU A 342 -32.45 0.05 6.40
N THR A 343 -31.78 1.18 6.20
CA THR A 343 -30.76 1.70 7.11
C THR A 343 -31.22 2.88 7.96
N VAL A 344 -32.54 3.14 7.99
CA VAL A 344 -33.19 4.20 8.78
C VAL A 344 -32.75 4.17 10.24
N GLY A 345 -32.41 5.36 10.77
CA GLY A 345 -32.00 5.58 12.14
C GLY A 345 -30.59 5.11 12.48
N ARG A 346 -29.85 4.54 11.52
CA ARG A 346 -28.52 3.92 11.72
C ARG A 346 -27.45 4.47 10.78
N CYS A 347 -27.80 5.38 9.88
CA CYS A 347 -26.89 5.87 8.86
C CYS A 347 -25.93 6.92 9.43
N VAL A 348 -24.64 6.73 9.17
CA VAL A 348 -23.54 7.66 9.45
C VAL A 348 -22.86 8.02 8.14
N THR A 349 -22.90 9.29 7.75
CA THR A 349 -22.16 9.77 6.58
C THR A 349 -20.74 10.14 6.96
N ILE A 350 -19.80 9.87 6.06
CA ILE A 350 -18.37 10.10 6.30
C ILE A 350 -17.77 10.90 5.15
N ASP A 351 -17.15 12.02 5.49
CA ASP A 351 -16.27 12.78 4.62
C ASP A 351 -14.79 12.44 4.89
N PRO A 352 -14.09 11.74 3.97
CA PRO A 352 -12.68 11.44 4.11
C PRO A 352 -11.81 12.64 3.71
N GLY A 353 -11.20 13.29 4.70
CA GLY A 353 -10.38 14.49 4.51
C GLY A 353 -8.86 14.29 4.66
N ARG A 354 -8.13 15.41 4.51
CA ARG A 354 -6.66 15.49 4.71
C ARG A 354 -6.24 15.95 6.11
N ARG A 355 -7.12 16.65 6.83
CA ARG A 355 -6.86 17.19 8.17
C ARG A 355 -7.59 16.36 9.22
N ASP A 356 -8.90 16.30 9.08
CA ASP A 356 -9.71 15.27 9.70
C ASP A 356 -9.66 14.07 8.74
N LEU A 357 -9.03 12.99 9.20
CA LEU A 357 -8.86 11.77 8.40
C LEU A 357 -10.20 11.06 8.20
N LEU A 358 -11.10 11.19 9.18
CA LEU A 358 -12.52 10.86 9.08
C LEU A 358 -13.32 11.96 9.80
N PHE A 359 -14.34 12.47 9.13
CA PHE A 359 -15.40 13.27 9.74
C PHE A 359 -16.71 12.53 9.57
N CYS A 360 -17.35 12.13 10.66
CA CYS A 360 -18.57 11.33 10.64
C CYS A 360 -19.75 12.14 11.20
N VAL A 361 -20.92 12.00 10.60
CA VAL A 361 -22.17 12.65 11.05
C VAL A 361 -23.30 11.64 10.99
N HIS A 362 -23.99 11.44 12.12
CA HIS A 362 -25.18 10.59 12.17
C HIS A 362 -26.36 11.26 11.45
N GLU A 363 -27.25 10.49 10.82
CA GLU A 363 -28.39 11.02 10.07
C GLU A 363 -29.37 11.85 10.91
N ASN A 364 -29.41 11.64 12.23
CA ASN A 364 -30.23 12.44 13.15
C ASN A 364 -29.61 13.81 13.47
N SER A 365 -28.44 14.12 12.91
CA SER A 365 -27.77 15.40 13.15
C SER A 365 -28.50 16.56 12.49
N THR A 366 -28.51 17.69 13.18
CA THR A 366 -28.92 18.98 12.62
C THR A 366 -27.75 19.95 12.60
N ALA A 367 -27.93 21.08 11.91
CA ALA A 367 -26.94 22.16 11.89
C ALA A 367 -26.57 22.65 13.31
N ASN A 368 -27.55 22.65 14.22
CA ASN A 368 -27.42 23.21 15.57
C ASN A 368 -27.02 22.15 16.60
N ASN A 369 -27.46 20.90 16.42
CA ASN A 369 -27.11 19.78 17.29
C ASN A 369 -26.54 18.60 16.47
N PRO A 370 -25.25 18.64 16.11
CA PRO A 370 -24.65 17.59 15.31
C PRO A 370 -24.13 16.43 16.16
N ASN A 371 -24.67 15.23 15.96
CA ASN A 371 -24.08 13.98 16.46
C ASN A 371 -22.94 13.57 15.52
N LYS A 372 -21.70 13.88 15.91
CA LYS A 372 -20.52 13.79 15.04
C LYS A 372 -19.32 13.15 15.73
N PHE A 373 -18.47 12.51 14.94
CA PHE A 373 -17.18 11.99 15.37
C PHE A 373 -16.07 12.50 14.45
N ARG A 374 -14.90 12.82 15.04
CA ARG A 374 -13.74 13.34 14.31
C ARG A 374 -12.50 12.54 14.63
N PHE A 375 -11.96 11.85 13.62
CA PHE A 375 -10.65 11.21 13.70
C PHE A 375 -9.61 12.08 13.02
N THR A 376 -8.68 12.64 13.81
CA THR A 376 -7.68 13.57 13.29
C THR A 376 -6.31 12.92 13.16
N LYS A 377 -5.44 13.53 12.35
CA LYS A 377 -4.04 13.09 12.28
C LYS A 377 -3.31 13.19 13.63
N GLN A 378 -3.60 14.22 14.42
CA GLN A 378 -2.97 14.37 15.74
C GLN A 378 -3.37 13.25 16.69
N TYR A 379 -4.65 12.85 16.65
CA TYR A 379 -5.15 11.69 17.37
C TYR A 379 -4.39 10.43 16.97
N GLN A 380 -4.31 10.15 15.66
CA GLN A 380 -3.57 9.01 15.12
C GLN A 380 -2.09 9.03 15.54
N ASP A 381 -1.40 10.17 15.43
CA ASP A 381 0.02 10.30 15.77
C ASP A 381 0.30 10.05 17.25
N LYS A 382 -0.60 10.50 18.13
CA LYS A 382 -0.52 10.29 19.58
C LYS A 382 -0.65 8.80 19.90
N PHE A 383 -1.64 8.12 19.28
CA PHE A 383 -1.90 6.72 19.51
C PHE A 383 -0.80 5.81 18.92
N GLU A 384 -0.45 6.01 17.65
CA GLU A 384 0.56 5.21 16.94
C GLU A 384 2.00 5.52 17.41
N LYS A 385 2.18 6.54 18.27
CA LYS A 385 3.48 7.02 18.77
C LYS A 385 4.48 7.32 17.65
N ILE A 386 3.99 7.72 16.47
CA ILE A 386 4.80 7.95 15.26
C ILE A 386 5.92 8.96 15.53
N LYS A 387 5.58 10.09 16.17
CA LYS A 387 6.55 11.14 16.51
C LYS A 387 7.58 10.65 17.53
N LYS A 388 7.17 9.86 18.53
CA LYS A 388 8.08 9.28 19.51
C LYS A 388 9.11 8.36 18.83
N TYR A 389 8.66 7.43 18.00
CA TYR A 389 9.57 6.50 17.30
C TYR A 389 10.47 7.21 16.30
N ARG A 390 10.01 8.29 15.69
CA ARG A 390 10.84 9.15 14.83
C ARG A 390 11.95 9.82 15.64
N ARG A 391 11.61 10.49 16.75
CA ARG A 391 12.60 11.12 17.64
C ARG A 391 13.64 10.13 18.16
N ILE A 392 13.23 8.91 18.51
CA ILE A 392 14.16 7.86 18.92
C ILE A 392 15.14 7.55 17.79
N ARG A 393 14.66 7.32 16.56
CA ARG A 393 15.53 7.04 15.40
C ARG A 393 16.48 8.20 15.08
N GLU A 394 16.01 9.44 15.23
CA GLU A 394 16.83 10.63 15.01
C GLU A 394 17.91 10.77 16.08
N ALA A 395 17.56 10.59 17.36
CA ALA A 395 18.49 10.72 18.48
C ALA A 395 19.62 9.68 18.47
N VAL A 396 19.34 8.46 17.99
CA VAL A 396 20.34 7.38 17.94
C VAL A 396 21.12 7.34 16.63
N LYS A 397 20.80 8.17 15.64
CA LYS A 397 21.44 8.15 14.32
C LYS A 397 22.76 8.95 14.38
N PRO A 398 23.93 8.30 14.24
CA PRO A 398 25.21 9.01 14.24
C PRO A 398 25.40 9.86 12.97
N ALA A 399 26.17 10.94 13.06
CA ALA A 399 26.49 11.82 11.93
C ALA A 399 27.07 11.05 10.72
N ARG A 400 27.93 10.05 10.96
CA ARG A 400 28.50 9.18 9.91
C ARG A 400 27.44 8.39 9.13
N VAL A 401 26.37 7.94 9.80
CA VAL A 401 25.26 7.22 9.13
C VAL A 401 24.44 8.20 8.30
N ALA A 402 24.18 9.40 8.84
CA ALA A 402 23.49 10.44 8.10
C ALA A 402 24.28 10.93 6.87
N ALA A 403 25.62 10.99 6.95
CA ALA A 403 26.49 11.28 5.83
C ALA A 403 26.46 10.16 4.78
N ALA A 404 26.60 8.91 5.22
CA ALA A 404 26.50 7.75 4.34
C ALA A 404 25.16 7.70 3.57
N GLU A 405 24.04 8.00 4.23
CA GLU A 405 22.72 8.08 3.58
C GLU A 405 22.63 9.15 2.48
N ARG A 406 23.37 10.26 2.60
CA ARG A 406 23.38 11.33 1.58
C ARG A 406 24.13 10.94 0.31
N LEU A 407 25.03 9.96 0.37
CA LEU A 407 25.75 9.44 -0.79
C LEU A 407 24.92 8.44 -1.62
N LEU A 408 23.81 7.93 -1.06
CA LEU A 408 22.93 6.95 -1.72
C LEU A 408 21.88 7.64 -2.61
N VAL A 409 22.35 8.42 -3.58
CA VAL A 409 21.53 9.13 -4.59
C VAL A 409 21.39 8.29 -5.87
N ASN A 410 20.59 8.76 -6.84
CA ASN A 410 20.46 8.18 -8.19
C ASN A 410 19.94 6.73 -8.27
N TYR A 411 19.41 6.17 -7.18
CA TYR A 411 18.86 4.81 -7.16
C TYR A 411 17.69 4.60 -8.15
N ASP A 412 16.99 5.67 -8.53
CA ASP A 412 15.90 5.69 -9.51
C ASP A 412 16.34 6.02 -10.93
N SER A 413 17.63 6.31 -11.15
CA SER A 413 18.17 6.60 -12.48
C SER A 413 18.01 5.42 -13.44
N LEU A 414 17.76 5.75 -14.71
CA LEU A 414 17.73 4.82 -15.84
C LEU A 414 19.01 4.92 -16.67
N ASN A 415 19.90 5.87 -16.35
CA ASN A 415 21.24 5.91 -16.92
C ASN A 415 22.10 4.82 -16.25
N ARG A 416 22.84 4.06 -17.07
CA ARG A 416 23.68 2.94 -16.62
C ARG A 416 24.76 3.43 -15.66
N ASP A 417 25.52 4.44 -16.04
CA ASP A 417 26.68 4.94 -15.31
C ASP A 417 26.26 5.55 -13.96
N GLU A 418 25.16 6.32 -13.95
CA GLU A 418 24.60 6.85 -12.70
C GLU A 418 24.13 5.74 -11.75
N PHE A 419 23.55 4.67 -12.29
CA PHE A 419 23.12 3.53 -11.49
C PHE A 419 24.30 2.70 -10.98
N GLU A 420 25.35 2.54 -11.80
CA GLU A 420 26.61 1.90 -11.42
C GLU A 420 27.30 2.67 -10.29
N GLN A 421 27.37 4.00 -10.41
CA GLN A 421 27.88 4.87 -9.36
C GLN A 421 27.06 4.75 -8.06
N TYR A 422 25.73 4.58 -8.15
CA TYR A 422 24.90 4.27 -6.99
C TYR A 422 25.26 2.92 -6.35
N LEU A 423 25.54 1.89 -7.15
CA LEU A 423 25.93 0.57 -6.66
C LEU A 423 27.28 0.59 -5.92
N GLU A 424 28.28 1.30 -6.45
CA GLU A 424 29.57 1.52 -5.79
C GLU A 424 29.40 2.25 -4.45
N ASN A 425 28.67 3.38 -4.47
CA ASN A 425 28.37 4.15 -3.26
C ASN A 425 27.64 3.30 -2.21
N ARG A 426 26.72 2.43 -2.67
CA ARG A 426 26.03 1.49 -1.80
C ARG A 426 26.99 0.48 -1.18
N SER A 427 27.94 -0.06 -1.95
CA SER A 427 28.95 -0.98 -1.44
C SER A 427 29.80 -0.31 -0.35
N ASN A 428 30.39 0.84 -0.67
CA ASN A 428 31.24 1.61 0.24
C ASN A 428 30.56 1.91 1.59
N MET A 429 29.26 2.19 1.55
CA MET A 429 28.50 2.56 2.75
C MET A 429 27.89 1.36 3.51
N THR A 430 27.99 0.14 2.97
CA THR A 430 27.29 -1.05 3.49
C THR A 430 27.66 -1.33 4.95
N GLY A 431 28.95 -1.37 5.29
CA GLY A 431 29.38 -1.66 6.67
C GLY A 431 28.86 -0.65 7.69
N ILE A 432 28.93 0.65 7.36
CA ILE A 432 28.48 1.74 8.24
C ILE A 432 26.96 1.65 8.46
N ILE A 433 26.19 1.47 7.39
CA ILE A 433 24.74 1.53 7.42
C ILE A 433 24.15 0.23 7.99
N GLN A 434 24.67 -0.94 7.61
CA GLN A 434 24.19 -2.23 8.14
C GLN A 434 24.40 -2.32 9.65
N ASN A 435 25.56 -1.93 10.17
CA ASN A 435 25.79 -1.96 11.62
C ASN A 435 24.72 -1.16 12.38
N HIS A 436 24.31 0.00 11.84
CA HIS A 436 23.26 0.81 12.44
C HIS A 436 21.84 0.23 12.28
N TYR A 437 21.47 -0.28 11.10
CA TYR A 437 20.08 -0.69 10.83
C TYR A 437 19.77 -2.16 11.11
N VAL A 438 20.79 -3.02 11.14
CA VAL A 438 20.67 -4.47 11.34
C VAL A 438 21.02 -4.86 12.77
N ASN A 439 22.12 -4.31 13.31
CA ASN A 439 22.77 -4.81 14.53
C ASN A 439 22.55 -3.91 15.76
N PHE A 440 22.32 -2.61 15.58
CA PHE A 440 22.21 -1.67 16.69
C PHE A 440 21.13 -2.06 17.71
N ARG A 441 21.55 -2.28 18.95
CA ARG A 441 20.72 -2.63 20.12
C ARG A 441 20.81 -1.50 21.15
N THR A 442 19.74 -1.27 21.90
CA THR A 442 19.73 -0.29 23.01
C THR A 442 19.96 -1.00 24.34
N ASN A 443 20.45 -0.27 25.35
CA ASN A 443 20.71 -0.76 26.72
C ASN A 443 19.46 -1.28 27.50
N HIS A 444 18.28 -1.31 26.90
CA HIS A 444 17.08 -1.86 27.52
C HIS A 444 17.07 -3.39 27.47
N ARG A 445 16.43 -4.04 28.46
CA ARG A 445 16.29 -5.51 28.66
C ARG A 445 15.91 -6.37 27.43
N THR A 446 15.54 -5.77 26.30
CA THR A 446 15.25 -6.51 25.07
C THR A 446 16.52 -6.66 24.24
N ALA A 447 17.01 -7.90 24.10
CA ALA A 447 18.08 -8.27 23.16
C ALA A 447 17.59 -8.27 21.69
N HIS A 448 16.84 -7.23 21.27
CA HIS A 448 16.31 -7.12 19.91
C HIS A 448 16.90 -5.89 19.22
N PRO A 449 17.29 -5.99 17.94
CA PRO A 449 17.73 -4.85 17.15
C PRO A 449 16.67 -3.74 17.10
N LEU A 450 17.10 -2.51 17.39
CA LEU A 450 16.22 -1.38 17.69
C LEU A 450 15.24 -1.11 16.55
N HIS A 451 15.72 -1.04 15.31
CA HIS A 451 14.88 -0.65 14.17
C HIS A 451 13.77 -1.65 13.90
N ARG A 452 14.05 -2.96 13.98
CA ARG A 452 13.04 -4.03 13.87
C ARG A 452 12.05 -4.00 15.03
N LYS A 453 12.52 -3.78 16.26
CA LYS A 453 11.65 -3.59 17.45
C LYS A 453 10.70 -2.41 17.29
N LEU A 454 11.20 -1.27 16.80
CA LEU A 454 10.36 -0.07 16.56
C LEU A 454 9.33 -0.33 15.45
N ARG A 455 9.68 -1.08 14.40
CA ARG A 455 8.74 -1.48 13.34
C ARG A 455 7.62 -2.36 13.88
N LEU A 456 7.95 -3.38 14.68
CA LEU A 456 6.95 -4.24 15.33
C LEU A 456 6.05 -3.43 16.27
N SER A 457 6.65 -2.58 17.10
CA SER A 457 5.91 -1.73 18.04
C SER A 457 4.95 -0.78 17.33
N ALA A 458 5.39 -0.16 16.22
CA ALA A 458 4.54 0.71 15.41
C ALA A 458 3.37 -0.05 14.75
N TYR A 459 3.60 -1.30 14.32
CA TYR A 459 2.53 -2.14 13.80
C TYR A 459 1.48 -2.45 14.87
N ILE A 460 1.91 -2.91 16.05
CA ILE A 460 1.02 -3.26 17.17
C ILE A 460 0.18 -2.04 17.58
N ARG A 461 0.82 -0.88 17.76
CA ARG A 461 0.13 0.38 18.09
C ARG A 461 -0.90 0.78 17.04
N ARG A 462 -0.63 0.53 15.76
CA ARG A 462 -1.59 0.82 14.69
C ARG A 462 -2.79 -0.12 14.75
N GLN A 463 -2.61 -1.41 15.03
CA GLN A 463 -3.75 -2.32 15.19
C GLN A 463 -4.61 -1.89 16.38
N GLN A 464 -3.99 -1.71 17.56
CA GLN A 464 -4.67 -1.20 18.75
C GLN A 464 -5.41 0.13 18.48
N GLY A 465 -4.83 1.03 17.70
CA GLY A 465 -5.44 2.33 17.39
C GLY A 465 -6.60 2.24 16.41
N ASN A 466 -6.56 1.25 15.52
CA ASN A 466 -7.69 0.93 14.66
C ASN A 466 -8.83 0.31 15.47
N GLU A 467 -8.54 -0.57 16.42
CA GLU A 467 -9.53 -1.20 17.31
C GLU A 467 -10.21 -0.18 18.23
N ASP A 468 -9.42 0.72 18.82
CA ASP A 468 -9.90 1.86 19.60
C ASP A 468 -10.80 2.79 18.76
N LEU A 469 -10.43 3.04 17.49
CA LEU A 469 -11.27 3.80 16.57
C LEU A 469 -12.63 3.12 16.33
N ILE A 470 -12.66 1.82 16.08
CA ILE A 470 -13.92 1.09 15.90
C ILE A 470 -14.77 1.14 17.17
N SER A 471 -14.16 0.87 18.33
CA SER A 471 -14.86 0.86 19.62
C SER A 471 -15.52 2.22 19.90
N LYS A 472 -14.81 3.32 19.62
CA LYS A 472 -15.35 4.67 19.79
C LYS A 472 -16.45 5.02 18.80
N LEU A 473 -16.39 4.49 17.59
CA LEU A 473 -17.48 4.66 16.64
C LEU A 473 -18.72 3.88 17.10
N ASP A 474 -18.54 2.71 17.69
CA ASP A 474 -19.63 1.90 18.25
C ASP A 474 -20.25 2.55 19.50
N GLU A 475 -19.44 3.12 20.38
CA GLU A 475 -19.90 3.94 21.51
C GLU A 475 -20.68 5.17 21.03
N GLN A 476 -20.21 5.82 19.96
CA GLN A 476 -20.79 7.08 19.47
C GLN A 476 -22.07 6.88 18.65
N PHE A 477 -22.13 5.85 17.81
CA PHE A 477 -23.18 5.67 16.81
C PHE A 477 -23.94 4.35 16.92
N GLY A 478 -23.52 3.45 17.82
CA GLY A 478 -24.07 2.12 17.98
C GLY A 478 -23.38 1.06 17.12
N VAL A 479 -23.38 -0.19 17.60
CA VAL A 479 -22.71 -1.33 16.95
C VAL A 479 -23.28 -1.61 15.55
N GLU A 480 -24.59 -1.38 15.37
CA GLU A 480 -25.36 -1.60 14.14
C GLU A 480 -25.32 -0.43 13.14
N ALA A 481 -24.48 0.58 13.40
CA ALA A 481 -24.32 1.74 12.54
C ALA A 481 -23.85 1.35 11.12
N VAL A 482 -24.33 2.12 10.14
CA VAL A 482 -24.08 1.92 8.71
C VAL A 482 -23.34 3.11 8.15
N TYR A 483 -22.20 2.86 7.51
CA TYR A 483 -21.30 3.94 7.12
C TYR A 483 -21.40 4.22 5.62
N VAL A 484 -21.78 5.44 5.26
CA VAL A 484 -21.89 5.92 3.87
C VAL A 484 -20.76 6.91 3.60
N MET A 485 -19.75 6.49 2.83
CA MET A 485 -18.52 7.25 2.62
C MET A 485 -18.52 7.98 1.27
N GLY A 486 -18.12 9.25 1.27
CA GLY A 486 -17.85 10.00 0.06
C GLY A 486 -16.85 9.30 -0.86
N ASN A 487 -17.13 9.25 -2.16
CA ASN A 487 -16.30 8.59 -3.17
C ASN A 487 -15.12 9.43 -3.66
N TRP A 488 -14.86 10.60 -3.07
CA TRP A 488 -13.84 11.50 -3.57
C TRP A 488 -12.44 10.91 -3.46
N SER A 489 -11.72 11.09 -4.55
CA SER A 489 -10.33 10.70 -4.68
C SER A 489 -9.54 11.90 -5.19
N SER A 490 -8.37 12.12 -4.60
CA SER A 490 -7.46 13.18 -4.97
C SER A 490 -6.05 12.64 -5.02
N PRO A 491 -5.20 13.10 -5.96
CA PRO A 491 -3.78 12.80 -5.93
C PRO A 491 -3.17 13.21 -4.58
N ASN A 492 -2.15 12.48 -4.14
CA ASN A 492 -1.35 12.87 -2.97
C ASN A 492 -0.75 14.25 -3.22
N THR A 493 -1.09 15.23 -2.39
CA THR A 493 -0.46 16.55 -2.44
C THR A 493 0.73 16.57 -1.50
N ARG A 494 1.86 17.10 -1.96
CA ARG A 494 3.09 17.25 -1.17
C ARG A 494 2.76 17.93 0.17
N PHE A 495 3.31 17.40 1.26
CA PHE A 495 3.09 17.87 2.64
C PHE A 495 1.68 17.70 3.21
N HIS A 496 0.82 16.92 2.55
CA HIS A 496 -0.47 16.46 3.10
C HIS A 496 -0.48 14.95 3.25
N GLU A 497 -1.21 14.47 4.26
CA GLU A 497 -1.44 13.04 4.42
C GLU A 497 -2.23 12.49 3.21
N PRO A 498 -1.88 11.29 2.73
CA PRO A 498 -2.71 10.58 1.77
C PRO A 498 -4.13 10.39 2.32
N VAL A 499 -5.14 10.67 1.50
CA VAL A 499 -6.53 10.38 1.86
C VAL A 499 -6.70 8.87 1.94
N ARG A 500 -7.00 8.34 3.12
CA ARG A 500 -7.01 6.88 3.39
C ARG A 500 -8.37 6.22 3.11
N GLY A 501 -9.12 6.67 2.10
CA GLY A 501 -10.46 6.15 1.81
C GLY A 501 -10.50 4.62 1.69
N LEU A 502 -9.62 4.03 0.88
CA LEU A 502 -9.54 2.56 0.75
C LEU A 502 -9.11 1.85 2.05
N GLY A 503 -8.19 2.47 2.80
CA GLY A 503 -7.70 1.90 4.05
C GLY A 503 -8.78 1.84 5.13
N PHE A 504 -9.58 2.89 5.27
CA PHE A 504 -10.70 2.93 6.22
C PHE A 504 -11.83 2.01 5.82
N ARG A 505 -12.15 1.92 4.53
CA ARG A 505 -13.15 0.98 4.04
C ARG A 505 -12.81 -0.47 4.39
N ARG A 506 -11.56 -0.88 4.15
CA ARG A 506 -11.05 -2.20 4.56
C ARG A 506 -11.07 -2.39 6.06
N LEU A 507 -10.74 -1.35 6.83
CA LEU A 507 -10.77 -1.41 8.29
C LEU A 507 -12.20 -1.69 8.79
N PHE A 508 -13.18 -0.93 8.31
CA PHE A 508 -14.59 -1.10 8.67
C PHE A 508 -15.14 -2.46 8.26
N GLN A 509 -14.89 -2.90 7.03
CA GLN A 509 -15.30 -4.23 6.56
C GLN A 509 -14.66 -5.36 7.40
N LYS A 510 -13.36 -5.24 7.72
CA LYS A 510 -12.67 -6.20 8.58
C LYS A 510 -13.28 -6.25 9.99
N ALA A 511 -13.78 -5.12 10.49
CA ALA A 511 -14.48 -5.02 11.77
C ALA A 511 -15.97 -5.41 11.69
N GLY A 512 -16.44 -5.96 10.56
CA GLY A 512 -17.83 -6.40 10.38
C GLY A 512 -18.83 -5.27 10.13
N LYS A 513 -18.36 -4.03 9.88
CA LYS A 513 -19.25 -2.88 9.64
C LYS A 513 -19.75 -2.84 8.20
N ARG A 514 -21.01 -2.44 8.01
CA ARG A 514 -21.60 -2.21 6.69
C ARG A 514 -21.13 -0.87 6.13
N VAL A 515 -20.58 -0.88 4.92
CA VAL A 515 -19.99 0.32 4.28
C VAL A 515 -20.47 0.45 2.84
N TYR A 516 -20.92 1.64 2.48
CA TYR A 516 -21.37 2.00 1.13
C TYR A 516 -20.67 3.28 0.65
N LEU A 517 -20.62 3.47 -0.67
CA LEU A 517 -20.13 4.71 -1.29
C LEU A 517 -21.28 5.65 -1.66
N ILE A 518 -21.00 6.94 -1.71
CA ILE A 518 -21.92 7.97 -2.22
C ILE A 518 -21.16 8.93 -3.14
N ASP A 519 -21.81 9.42 -4.22
CA ASP A 519 -21.23 10.46 -5.06
C ASP A 519 -21.35 11.81 -4.37
N GLU A 520 -20.22 12.36 -3.92
CA GLU A 520 -20.17 13.59 -3.13
C GLU A 520 -20.08 14.87 -3.99
N PHE A 521 -20.56 14.81 -5.23
CA PHE A 521 -20.47 15.94 -6.15
C PHE A 521 -21.10 17.21 -5.54
N ARG A 522 -20.28 18.27 -5.38
CA ARG A 522 -20.65 19.59 -4.82
C ARG A 522 -21.13 19.59 -3.36
N THR A 523 -21.02 18.49 -2.62
CA THR A 523 -21.48 18.43 -1.21
C THR A 523 -20.80 19.50 -0.33
N SER A 524 -19.55 19.85 -0.57
CA SER A 524 -18.86 20.93 0.17
C SER A 524 -19.11 22.36 -0.34
N GLN A 525 -19.88 22.52 -1.43
CA GLN A 525 -20.19 23.82 -2.06
C GLN A 525 -21.64 24.28 -1.83
N CYS A 526 -22.53 23.38 -1.46
CA CYS A 526 -23.93 23.67 -1.18
C CYS A 526 -24.15 23.93 0.31
N CYS A 527 -24.92 24.96 0.65
CA CYS A 527 -25.27 25.25 2.04
C CYS A 527 -26.38 24.29 2.49
N PRO A 528 -26.19 23.48 3.55
CA PRO A 528 -27.23 22.56 4.01
C PRO A 528 -28.51 23.24 4.52
N ALA A 529 -28.43 24.52 4.92
CA ALA A 529 -29.59 25.23 5.46
C ALA A 529 -30.47 25.90 4.39
N CYS A 530 -29.87 26.39 3.29
CA CYS A 530 -30.64 27.06 2.23
C CYS A 530 -30.65 26.30 0.91
N GLU A 531 -29.98 25.14 0.87
CA GLU A 531 -29.93 24.20 -0.26
C GLU A 531 -29.37 24.77 -1.57
N ARG A 532 -28.77 25.97 -1.52
CA ARG A 532 -28.15 26.62 -2.68
C ARG A 532 -26.64 26.41 -2.69
N ARG A 533 -26.06 26.34 -3.89
CA ARG A 533 -24.61 26.42 -4.12
C ARG A 533 -24.10 27.82 -3.78
N SER A 534 -23.82 28.03 -2.51
CA SER A 534 -23.59 29.36 -1.92
C SER A 534 -22.44 29.35 -0.91
N LEU A 535 -21.75 28.22 -0.72
CA LEU A 535 -20.63 28.16 0.21
C LEU A 535 -19.32 28.54 -0.48
N GLU A 536 -18.60 29.48 0.15
CA GLU A 536 -17.27 29.88 -0.30
C GLU A 536 -16.28 30.04 0.85
N THR A 537 -15.00 29.94 0.54
CA THR A 537 -13.92 30.28 1.46
C THR A 537 -13.71 31.79 1.48
N PHE A 538 -13.61 32.38 2.67
CA PHE A 538 -13.52 33.84 2.81
C PHE A 538 -12.47 34.31 3.83
N ARG A 539 -12.15 33.48 4.84
CA ARG A 539 -11.33 33.91 5.97
C ARG A 539 -9.85 33.70 5.69
N MET A 540 -9.10 34.80 5.64
CA MET A 540 -7.63 34.79 5.68
C MET A 540 -7.14 34.72 7.12
N VAL A 541 -6.23 33.79 7.42
CA VAL A 541 -5.58 33.63 8.73
C VAL A 541 -4.07 33.66 8.56
N ASP A 542 -3.34 33.94 9.64
CA ASP A 542 -1.89 33.80 9.64
C ASP A 542 -1.51 32.37 9.28
N ASN A 543 -0.40 32.26 8.55
CA ASN A 543 0.07 30.96 8.13
C ASN A 543 0.37 30.09 9.36
N PRO A 544 -0.31 28.93 9.51
CA PRO A 544 -0.12 28.06 10.67
C PRO A 544 1.27 27.40 10.69
N ARG A 545 2.10 27.61 9.66
CA ARG A 545 3.49 27.15 9.58
C ARG A 545 4.40 28.36 9.80
N PRO A 546 4.93 28.58 11.02
CA PRO A 546 5.72 29.78 11.34
C PRO A 546 6.88 30.03 10.36
N HIS A 547 7.61 28.98 9.99
CA HIS A 547 8.72 29.04 9.02
C HIS A 547 8.32 29.47 7.60
N ARG A 548 7.03 29.45 7.23
CA ARG A 548 6.54 29.93 5.93
C ARG A 548 6.00 31.35 5.96
N ARG A 549 5.85 31.96 7.14
CA ARG A 549 5.23 33.29 7.27
C ARG A 549 6.02 34.38 6.53
N ARG A 550 7.35 34.24 6.41
CA ARG A 550 8.19 35.18 5.66
C ARG A 550 7.82 35.26 4.17
N ALA A 551 7.56 34.11 3.53
CA ALA A 551 7.22 34.06 2.09
C ALA A 551 5.70 34.07 1.84
N ASN A 552 4.91 33.56 2.77
CA ASN A 552 3.46 33.44 2.67
C ASN A 552 2.85 33.73 4.06
N PRO A 553 2.65 35.02 4.44
CA PRO A 553 2.27 35.41 5.80
C PRO A 553 0.85 34.98 6.15
N ARG A 554 -0.08 35.03 5.18
CA ARG A 554 -1.49 34.69 5.36
C ARG A 554 -1.93 33.63 4.37
N VAL A 555 -2.85 32.77 4.78
CA VAL A 555 -3.43 31.71 3.95
C VAL A 555 -4.94 31.65 4.13
N ILE A 556 -5.66 31.22 3.10
CA ILE A 556 -7.10 30.99 3.17
C ILE A 556 -7.37 29.82 4.12
N ARG A 557 -8.30 30.00 5.06
CA ARG A 557 -8.79 28.94 5.94
C ARG A 557 -9.85 28.10 5.23
N HIS A 558 -9.41 27.11 4.44
CA HIS A 558 -10.31 26.28 3.62
C HIS A 558 -11.41 25.54 4.39
N GLY A 559 -11.19 25.17 5.65
CA GLY A 559 -12.17 24.43 6.46
C GLY A 559 -13.34 25.27 7.00
N LEU A 560 -13.30 26.60 6.86
CA LEU A 560 -14.37 27.51 7.27
C LEU A 560 -15.00 28.15 6.03
N LEU A 561 -16.29 27.93 5.86
CA LEU A 561 -17.07 28.43 4.73
C LEU A 561 -18.09 29.47 5.22
N ARG A 562 -18.41 30.45 4.39
CA ARG A 562 -19.58 31.33 4.57
C ARG A 562 -20.61 31.05 3.50
N CYS A 563 -21.89 31.16 3.85
CA CYS A 563 -22.97 31.19 2.89
C CYS A 563 -23.11 32.61 2.31
N THR A 564 -23.08 32.73 0.99
CA THR A 564 -23.25 34.00 0.25
C THR A 564 -24.71 34.39 0.04
N ASN A 565 -25.66 33.47 0.31
CA ASN A 565 -27.08 33.76 0.21
C ASN A 565 -27.48 34.74 1.32
N GLN A 566 -27.92 35.93 0.93
CA GLN A 566 -28.29 37.01 1.85
C GLN A 566 -29.46 36.65 2.76
N ASN A 567 -30.33 35.72 2.33
CA ASN A 567 -31.47 35.22 3.10
C ASN A 567 -31.07 34.09 4.07
N CYS A 568 -29.84 33.57 3.98
CA CYS A 568 -29.34 32.50 4.83
C CYS A 568 -28.34 33.04 5.86
N ARG A 569 -28.86 33.79 6.83
CA ARG A 569 -28.08 34.37 7.92
C ARG A 569 -28.31 33.62 9.23
N ALA A 570 -27.43 33.88 10.20
CA ALA A 570 -27.52 33.34 11.56
C ALA A 570 -27.21 34.47 12.56
N MET A 571 -27.89 34.46 13.70
CA MET A 571 -27.58 35.34 14.82
C MET A 571 -26.35 34.80 15.55
N THR A 572 -25.42 35.69 15.92
CA THR A 572 -24.27 35.32 16.74
C THR A 572 -24.64 35.28 18.22
N ASN A 573 -24.32 34.17 18.91
CA ASN A 573 -24.61 34.00 20.34
C ASN A 573 -23.98 35.07 21.26
N ASN A 574 -22.94 35.78 20.80
CA ASN A 574 -22.17 36.72 21.63
C ASN A 574 -22.40 38.20 21.31
N THR A 575 -23.04 38.56 20.19
CA THR A 575 -23.10 39.98 19.76
C THR A 575 -24.46 40.42 19.22
N ASN A 576 -25.49 39.56 19.21
CA ASN A 576 -26.81 39.81 18.60
C ASN A 576 -26.73 40.35 17.15
N ARG A 577 -25.61 40.11 16.45
CA ARG A 577 -25.42 40.56 15.06
C ARG A 577 -25.89 39.46 14.12
N ILE A 578 -26.66 39.85 13.11
CA ILE A 578 -27.05 38.96 12.01
C ILE A 578 -25.88 38.88 11.03
N VAL A 579 -25.22 37.73 10.96
CA VAL A 579 -24.07 37.49 10.09
C VAL A 579 -24.37 36.40 9.05
N PRO A 580 -23.63 36.35 7.93
CA PRO A 580 -23.69 35.21 7.01
C PRO A 580 -23.49 33.89 7.76
N ARG A 581 -24.33 32.88 7.46
CA ARG A 581 -24.21 31.58 8.11
C ARG A 581 -22.85 30.95 7.81
N LEU A 582 -22.16 30.50 8.85
CA LEU A 582 -20.85 29.88 8.76
C LEU A 582 -20.96 28.36 8.86
N TRP A 583 -20.13 27.66 8.10
CA TRP A 583 -20.07 26.21 8.10
C TRP A 583 -18.65 25.71 8.25
N ASN A 584 -18.48 24.66 9.06
CA ASN A 584 -17.36 23.77 8.88
C ASN A 584 -17.55 23.02 7.54
N ARG A 585 -16.52 22.98 6.70
CA ARG A 585 -16.57 22.36 5.37
C ARG A 585 -17.03 20.90 5.41
N ASP A 586 -16.41 20.11 6.28
CA ASP A 586 -16.63 18.67 6.37
C ASP A 586 -18.03 18.38 6.95
N MET A 587 -18.51 19.21 7.88
CA MET A 587 -19.89 19.19 8.37
C MET A 587 -20.90 19.47 7.24
N ALA A 588 -20.66 20.51 6.43
CA ALA A 588 -21.55 20.83 5.31
C ALA A 588 -21.59 19.68 4.30
N ALA A 589 -20.44 19.08 3.99
CA ALA A 589 -20.35 17.92 3.12
C ALA A 589 -21.15 16.73 3.68
N CYS A 590 -20.95 16.38 4.95
CA CYS A 590 -21.63 15.26 5.60
C CYS A 590 -23.15 15.46 5.71
N LEU A 591 -23.62 16.66 6.08
CA LEU A 591 -25.06 16.96 6.13
C LEU A 591 -25.70 16.89 4.74
N ASN A 592 -25.01 17.35 3.70
CA ASN A 592 -25.49 17.21 2.34
C ASN A 592 -25.50 15.74 1.87
N MET A 593 -24.57 14.90 2.33
CA MET A 593 -24.65 13.46 2.10
C MET A 593 -25.84 12.83 2.82
N VAL A 594 -26.15 13.26 4.06
CA VAL A 594 -27.36 12.81 4.77
C VAL A 594 -28.60 13.15 3.97
N ASP A 595 -28.65 14.35 3.39
CA ASP A 595 -29.76 14.79 2.56
C ASP A 595 -29.92 13.94 1.29
N ILE A 596 -28.83 13.57 0.63
CA ILE A 596 -28.87 12.62 -0.50
C ILE A 596 -29.45 11.27 -0.04
N VAL A 597 -29.01 10.74 1.11
CA VAL A 597 -29.53 9.46 1.65
C VAL A 597 -31.04 9.55 1.95
N ARG A 598 -31.50 10.65 2.55
CA ARG A 598 -32.93 10.89 2.82
C ARG A 598 -33.74 11.01 1.53
N SER A 599 -33.21 11.70 0.52
CA SER A 599 -33.86 11.83 -0.79
C SER A 599 -33.97 10.48 -1.50
N LEU A 600 -32.93 9.64 -1.45
CA LEU A 600 -32.97 8.26 -1.96
C LEU A 600 -34.02 7.43 -1.23
N ARG A 601 -34.07 7.50 0.11
CA ARG A 601 -35.06 6.80 0.93
C ARG A 601 -36.50 7.14 0.55
N ALA A 602 -36.75 8.40 0.21
CA ALA A 602 -38.05 8.91 -0.23
C ALA A 602 -38.38 8.59 -1.71
N GLY A 603 -37.47 7.93 -2.46
CA GLY A 603 -37.68 7.63 -3.88
C GLY A 603 -37.46 8.81 -4.82
N ASN A 604 -36.94 9.94 -4.33
CA ASN A 604 -36.72 11.16 -5.14
C ASN A 604 -35.41 11.13 -5.94
N GLY A 605 -34.61 10.08 -5.78
CA GLY A 605 -33.27 9.98 -6.35
C GLY A 605 -32.28 10.97 -5.71
N ILE A 606 -31.15 11.23 -6.39
CA ILE A 606 -30.16 12.22 -5.94
C ILE A 606 -30.73 13.65 -6.20
N PRO A 607 -30.71 14.58 -5.23
CA PRO A 607 -31.18 15.96 -5.45
C PRO A 607 -30.45 16.66 -6.60
N PRO A 608 -31.14 17.48 -7.44
CA PRO A 608 -30.56 18.10 -8.63
C PRO A 608 -29.25 18.86 -8.39
N ARG A 609 -29.11 19.53 -7.24
CA ARG A 609 -27.89 20.29 -6.88
C ARG A 609 -26.63 19.42 -6.72
N PHE A 610 -26.80 18.11 -6.49
CA PHE A 610 -25.73 17.12 -6.35
C PHE A 610 -25.61 16.20 -7.57
N ARG A 611 -26.45 16.37 -8.60
CA ARG A 611 -26.30 15.63 -9.87
C ARG A 611 -25.14 16.22 -10.68
N ARG A 612 -24.33 15.35 -11.28
CA ARG A 612 -23.40 15.75 -12.34
C ARG A 612 -24.24 16.12 -13.56
N GLY A 613 -23.90 17.23 -14.24
CA GLY A 613 -24.61 17.60 -15.46
C GLY A 613 -24.53 16.46 -16.47
N GLU A 614 -25.66 16.05 -17.04
CA GLU A 614 -25.64 15.18 -18.20
C GLU A 614 -24.90 15.92 -19.32
N ALA A 615 -23.85 15.32 -19.87
CA ALA A 615 -23.30 15.83 -21.12
C ALA A 615 -24.45 15.82 -22.15
N PRO A 616 -24.67 16.91 -22.92
CA PRO A 616 -25.81 16.99 -23.83
C PRO A 616 -25.83 15.76 -24.76
N GLN A 617 -26.97 15.06 -24.82
CA GLN A 617 -27.15 13.87 -25.68
C GLN A 617 -26.77 14.12 -27.15
N ASN A 618 -26.76 15.38 -27.60
CA ASN A 618 -26.34 15.81 -28.93
C ASN A 618 -24.86 15.54 -29.25
N GLN A 619 -23.96 15.51 -28.25
CA GLN A 619 -22.55 15.11 -28.48
C GLN A 619 -22.40 13.59 -28.64
N ARG A 620 -23.22 12.78 -27.94
CA ARG A 620 -23.22 11.32 -28.12
C ARG A 620 -23.80 10.90 -29.48
N ARG A 621 -24.83 11.61 -29.96
CA ARG A 621 -25.36 11.40 -31.32
C ARG A 621 -24.33 11.80 -32.38
N ARG A 622 -23.73 13.00 -32.31
CA ARG A 622 -22.68 13.42 -33.25
C ARG A 622 -21.46 12.49 -33.28
N ALA A 623 -21.02 11.98 -32.12
CA ALA A 623 -19.92 11.02 -32.04
C ALA A 623 -20.27 9.64 -32.63
N ARG A 624 -21.52 9.19 -32.50
CA ARG A 624 -22.01 7.96 -33.16
C ARG A 624 -22.08 8.13 -34.67
N THR A 625 -22.62 9.23 -35.16
CA THR A 625 -22.77 9.49 -36.60
C THR A 625 -21.42 9.71 -37.29
N GLN A 626 -20.45 10.34 -36.62
CA GLN A 626 -19.09 10.49 -37.13
C GLN A 626 -18.32 9.16 -37.16
N ASN A 627 -18.50 8.28 -36.17
CA ASN A 627 -17.89 6.94 -36.18
C ASN A 627 -18.51 6.01 -37.25
N GLU A 628 -19.82 6.12 -37.51
CA GLU A 628 -20.46 5.38 -38.62
C GLU A 628 -19.98 5.87 -39.99
N GLN A 629 -19.85 7.18 -40.20
CA GLN A 629 -19.34 7.74 -41.46
C GLN A 629 -17.85 7.41 -41.69
N ALA A 630 -17.03 7.37 -40.62
CA ALA A 630 -15.64 6.94 -40.71
C ALA A 630 -15.50 5.44 -41.03
N ASN A 631 -16.36 4.58 -40.47
CA ASN A 631 -16.38 3.16 -40.81
C ASN A 631 -16.84 2.90 -42.25
N ILE A 632 -17.81 3.65 -42.77
CA ILE A 632 -18.28 3.51 -44.15
C ILE A 632 -17.20 3.97 -45.16
N ARG A 633 -16.42 5.02 -44.84
CA ARG A 633 -15.27 5.44 -45.66
C ARG A 633 -14.14 4.40 -45.67
N ASN A 634 -13.82 3.81 -44.52
CA ASN A 634 -12.78 2.77 -44.42
C ASN A 634 -13.15 1.45 -45.12
N VAL A 635 -14.45 1.11 -45.19
CA VAL A 635 -14.92 -0.07 -45.93
C VAL A 635 -14.91 0.17 -47.45
N ARG A 636 -15.16 1.40 -47.92
CA ARG A 636 -15.08 1.75 -49.35
C ARG A 636 -13.64 1.86 -49.87
N GLN A 637 -12.68 2.32 -49.05
CA GLN A 637 -11.27 2.35 -49.42
C GLN A 637 -10.58 0.98 -49.42
N ARG A 638 -11.21 -0.06 -48.86
CA ARG A 638 -10.70 -1.45 -48.88
C ARG A 638 -11.29 -2.30 -50.02
N ARG A 639 -12.16 -1.72 -50.86
CA ARG A 639 -12.82 -2.40 -51.99
C ARG A 639 -12.44 -1.82 -53.36
N ASN A 640 -11.53 -0.85 -53.41
CA ASN A 640 -10.90 -0.38 -54.64
C ASN A 640 -9.41 -0.69 -54.60
#